data_AF-A0A267F025-F1
#
_entry.id   AF-A0A267F025-F1
#
_cell.length_a   1.000
_cell.length_b   1.000
_cell.length_c   1.000
_cell.angle_alpha   90.00
_cell.angle_beta   90.00
_cell.angle_gamma   90.00
#
_symmetry.space_group_name_H-M   'P 1'
#
loop_
_entity.id
_entity.type
_entity.pdbx_description
1 polymer ?
#
loop_
_entity_poly.entity_id
_entity_poly.type
_entity_poly.pdbx_seq_one_letter_code
_entity_poly.pdbx_strand_id
1 'polypeptide(L)'
;AAMLSLLKPDAAVRASALTFRLLTTSAPLHRPPAAAADAALQAAAEPVRGIAYSQLTIGVPKESWQNERRVALSPAAVQLLSKKGFRINVEKGAGVGAEFLDTDFQQNGASIVDQMAAFQSDIVLKVRAPSTSEVDLLKPGNTLVSFLYPAQNTDLIKALQTKGGNVIAMDCVPRISRAQVFDALSSMANIAGYKAVVLAANNFGRFFAGQITAAGKIPPAKVLVIGGGVAGLSSIGAAKNMGAIVRAFDTRAAVKEQVESFGAQFLEVSLKESGEGTGGYAKEMSPEFIKAEMELFAKQCREIDILITTALIPGKPAPKLISREMVESMKPGSVVVDLASEAGGNIETTKPGELYKYKDVVHIGYTDLPSRLPTQASTLYANNVSKLLLSMGAKDHFYLDMNDEVVRGSCVIDSGKLIWPPPPPPAPPAGAAAPAAKAPTPKELEAKEPDYFGDTLKSASAYGAGLGTLLGLGYVSPNAAFSGMLTTFSLSTIVGYHTVWGVTPALHSPLMSVTNAVSGITAVGGLLLMGGGLTPSNVPQSLGAVAAFISSINIGGGFLVTQRMLDMFKRPTDPPEFNYLYLVPGATLVGGYGALLYQGGGHDLHQLAYLGSSLCCVGALTGLSSQKTCRLGNALGMIGVSGGVTATLGILQPEPSVLAQMGAVCLTGASIGGVMAKRMEVTDLPQMVALFHSLVGAAAVITCVATYIHEQPHFAAGDTAAANLLKTVAFLGTYIGGVTFTGSLVAFGKLQGLLKSEPLMLPGRNALNASMFGASLASGGALVALPEMSSGLAALAATTGLSSVMGVTLTAAIGGADMPVVITVLNSYSGWALCAEGFMLDNNLMTVVGALIGSSGAILSYIMCKAMNRSLPNVIFGGYGTSSYAGGKAMEITGTHTEVNVDQVADWAVNARNVIITPGYGLCVAKAQYPLAELVTLLRKKGVNVRFGIHPVAGRMPGQLNVLLAEAGVPYDIVLEMDEINHDFPETDLVLVIGANDTVNSAAEEDPNSIIAGMPVLRVWNSKQVVVVKRTLGVGYAAVDNPIFFKENTVMLLGDAKKMCDGLLSKVKEYYGDN
;
A
#
# COMPACT_ATOMS: atom_id res chain seq x y z
N ALA A 1 12.61 -37.54 -40.81
CA ALA A 1 14.00 -37.22 -41.19
C ALA A 1 14.08 -36.14 -42.30
N ALA A 2 13.30 -35.08 -42.20
CA ALA A 2 13.44 -33.88 -43.03
C ALA A 2 12.98 -32.67 -42.21
N MET A 3 13.71 -32.36 -41.12
CA MET A 3 13.51 -31.13 -40.33
C MET A 3 14.71 -30.92 -39.39
N LEU A 4 15.91 -30.80 -39.96
CA LEU A 4 17.14 -30.49 -39.20
C LEU A 4 18.19 -29.84 -40.09
N SER A 5 17.85 -28.69 -40.67
CA SER A 5 18.82 -27.76 -41.22
C SER A 5 18.17 -26.38 -41.36
N LEU A 6 18.29 -25.54 -40.33
CA LEU A 6 18.20 -24.07 -40.40
C LEU A 6 18.43 -23.48 -39.00
N LEU A 7 19.66 -23.65 -38.51
CA LEU A 7 20.24 -22.86 -37.43
C LEU A 7 21.65 -22.48 -37.88
N LYS A 8 21.78 -21.31 -38.52
CA LYS A 8 22.92 -20.38 -38.42
C LYS A 8 22.60 -19.12 -39.26
N PRO A 9 22.82 -17.91 -38.72
CA PRO A 9 22.56 -16.66 -39.42
C PRO A 9 23.82 -16.27 -40.21
N ASP A 10 23.67 -15.83 -41.46
CA ASP A 10 24.54 -14.77 -41.99
C ASP A 10 23.99 -14.11 -43.25
N ALA A 11 24.23 -12.81 -43.29
CA ALA A 11 24.39 -11.93 -44.45
C ALA A 11 23.16 -11.59 -45.33
N ALA A 12 22.45 -10.53 -44.95
CA ALA A 12 21.80 -9.62 -45.92
C ALA A 12 21.59 -8.21 -45.34
N VAL A 13 22.66 -7.46 -45.08
CA VAL A 13 22.61 -5.97 -45.06
C VAL A 13 23.91 -5.42 -45.64
N ARG A 14 23.94 -5.14 -46.94
CA ARG A 14 24.86 -4.19 -47.58
C ARG A 14 24.28 -3.62 -48.87
N ALA A 15 23.76 -2.40 -48.76
CA ALA A 15 23.84 -1.27 -49.71
C ALA A 15 23.06 -0.14 -49.03
N SER A 16 23.60 1.03 -48.69
CA SER A 16 24.60 1.84 -49.40
C SER A 16 25.45 2.64 -48.42
N ALA A 17 26.76 2.56 -48.58
CA ALA A 17 27.72 3.55 -48.09
C ALA A 17 28.52 4.00 -49.31
N LEU A 18 28.45 5.29 -49.63
CA LEU A 18 29.39 5.92 -50.54
C LEU A 18 30.08 7.07 -49.83
N THR A 19 31.41 6.99 -49.89
CA THR A 19 32.40 8.08 -49.82
C THR A 19 33.18 8.24 -48.52
N PHE A 20 34.28 7.49 -48.44
CA PHE A 20 35.52 7.96 -47.80
C PHE A 20 36.73 7.28 -48.46
N ARG A 21 37.64 8.05 -49.08
CA ARG A 21 39.09 7.78 -49.09
C ARG A 21 39.89 8.94 -49.67
N LEU A 22 41.15 9.00 -49.19
CA LEU A 22 42.29 9.90 -49.47
C LEU A 22 42.39 11.04 -48.43
N LEU A 23 43.45 11.21 -47.64
CA LEU A 23 44.83 10.71 -47.67
C LEU A 23 45.38 10.56 -46.24
N THR A 24 46.28 9.61 -46.04
CA THR A 24 47.18 9.47 -44.89
C THR A 24 48.52 10.14 -45.19
N THR A 25 49.01 11.02 -44.32
CA THR A 25 50.44 11.20 -44.03
C THR A 25 50.65 11.57 -42.56
N SER A 26 51.77 11.07 -42.04
CA SER A 26 52.22 10.93 -40.66
C SER A 26 52.90 12.15 -40.06
N ALA A 27 52.64 12.46 -38.78
CA ALA A 27 53.62 13.02 -37.83
C ALA A 27 53.11 12.89 -36.37
N PRO A 28 53.97 12.61 -35.37
CA PRO A 28 53.55 12.40 -33.98
C PRO A 28 53.50 13.75 -33.24
N LEU A 29 52.41 14.04 -32.52
CA LEU A 29 52.35 15.18 -31.60
C LEU A 29 52.27 14.68 -30.15
N HIS A 30 53.29 15.10 -29.41
CA HIS A 30 53.49 14.95 -27.98
C HIS A 30 52.24 15.26 -27.15
N ARG A 31 52.01 14.44 -26.12
CA ARG A 31 51.19 14.81 -24.95
C ARG A 31 51.90 15.94 -24.17
N PRO A 32 51.22 17.05 -23.83
CA PRO A 32 51.72 17.96 -22.83
C PRO A 32 51.46 17.39 -21.41
N PRO A 33 52.30 17.74 -20.42
CA PRO A 33 52.20 17.19 -19.07
C PRO A 33 51.02 17.77 -18.29
N ALA A 34 50.53 16.95 -17.36
CA ALA A 34 49.35 17.13 -16.51
C ALA A 34 49.50 18.20 -15.41
N ALA A 35 50.04 19.38 -15.74
CA ALA A 35 50.28 20.45 -14.75
C ALA A 35 49.71 21.83 -15.14
N ALA A 36 48.92 21.92 -16.22
CA ALA A 36 48.37 23.19 -16.71
C ALA A 36 46.85 23.15 -16.97
N ALA A 37 46.14 22.14 -16.45
CA ALA A 37 44.68 22.03 -16.53
C ALA A 37 43.96 22.27 -15.18
N ASP A 38 44.71 22.35 -14.07
CA ASP A 38 44.16 22.66 -12.73
C ASP A 38 44.10 24.16 -12.42
N ALA A 39 44.57 25.03 -13.32
CA ALA A 39 44.60 26.48 -13.10
C ALA A 39 43.46 27.27 -13.79
N ALA A 40 42.55 26.60 -14.51
CA ALA A 40 41.44 27.24 -15.23
C ALA A 40 40.05 26.72 -14.82
N LEU A 41 39.95 26.18 -13.60
CA LEU A 41 38.69 25.78 -12.94
C LEU A 41 38.67 26.26 -11.47
N GLN A 42 39.27 27.43 -11.20
CA GLN A 42 38.88 28.26 -10.06
C GLN A 42 37.95 29.35 -10.59
N ALA A 43 36.72 28.97 -10.89
CA ALA A 43 35.62 29.92 -10.79
C ALA A 43 35.60 30.36 -9.32
N ALA A 44 35.87 31.63 -9.05
CA ALA A 44 35.77 32.20 -7.72
C ALA A 44 34.37 31.87 -7.17
N ALA A 45 34.31 30.97 -6.20
CA ALA A 45 33.10 30.74 -5.44
C ALA A 45 32.66 32.09 -4.89
N GLU A 46 31.41 32.48 -5.13
CA GLU A 46 30.86 33.66 -4.46
C GLU A 46 31.12 33.52 -2.95
N PRO A 47 31.58 34.58 -2.28
CA PRO A 47 31.84 34.51 -0.84
C PRO A 47 30.54 34.08 -0.14
N VAL A 48 30.58 32.90 0.51
CA VAL A 48 29.45 32.39 1.27
C VAL A 48 29.09 33.43 2.33
N ARG A 49 27.88 33.99 2.24
CA ARG A 49 27.42 35.05 3.12
C ARG A 49 27.37 34.55 4.57
N GLY A 50 27.94 35.32 5.50
CA GLY A 50 27.86 35.06 6.95
C GLY A 50 29.18 34.63 7.60
N ILE A 51 29.14 34.38 8.91
CA ILE A 51 30.30 33.96 9.72
C ILE A 51 30.22 32.45 9.94
N ALA A 52 31.31 31.72 9.72
CA ALA A 52 31.34 30.27 9.94
C ALA A 52 31.05 29.92 11.41
N TYR A 53 30.27 28.87 11.66
CA TYR A 53 29.91 28.46 13.02
C TYR A 53 31.13 28.22 13.93
N SER A 54 32.24 27.73 13.37
CA SER A 54 33.53 27.51 14.08
C SER A 54 34.19 28.76 14.65
N GLN A 55 33.77 29.95 14.19
CA GLN A 55 34.25 31.24 14.65
C GLN A 55 33.32 31.89 15.67
N LEU A 56 32.14 31.30 15.93
CA LEU A 56 31.14 31.85 16.83
C LEU A 56 31.10 31.10 18.15
N THR A 57 30.92 31.87 19.22
CA THR A 57 30.75 31.35 20.58
C THR A 57 29.31 31.60 21.06
N ILE A 58 28.67 30.57 21.58
CA ILE A 58 27.35 30.59 22.20
C ILE A 58 27.52 30.62 23.72
N GLY A 59 26.91 31.58 24.39
CA GLY A 59 26.85 31.70 25.83
C GLY A 59 25.49 31.29 26.39
N VAL A 60 25.51 30.45 27.43
CA VAL A 60 24.32 30.01 28.18
C VAL A 60 24.47 30.47 29.63
N PRO A 61 24.08 31.71 29.96
CA PRO A 61 24.10 32.20 31.33
C PRO A 61 23.03 31.53 32.19
N LYS A 62 23.25 31.53 33.50
CA LYS A 62 22.27 31.11 34.50
C LYS A 62 21.14 32.14 34.57
N GLU A 63 19.91 31.68 34.76
CA GLU A 63 18.78 32.58 34.93
C GLU A 63 18.78 33.25 36.31
N SER A 64 18.54 34.56 36.33
CA SER A 64 18.51 35.40 37.54
C SER A 64 17.10 35.67 38.07
N TRP A 65 16.07 35.33 37.31
CA TRP A 65 14.67 35.48 37.71
C TRP A 65 14.32 34.58 38.90
N GLN A 66 13.56 35.12 39.84
CA GLN A 66 13.12 34.37 41.01
C GLN A 66 12.30 33.14 40.58
N ASN A 67 12.63 31.96 41.12
CA ASN A 67 11.99 30.67 40.82
C ASN A 67 12.12 30.19 39.37
N GLU A 68 12.97 30.79 38.53
CA GLU A 68 13.31 30.23 37.23
C GLU A 68 14.29 29.06 37.40
N ARG A 69 13.90 27.90 36.90
CA ARG A 69 14.66 26.65 37.01
C ARG A 69 15.11 26.11 35.66
N ARG A 70 14.58 26.66 34.57
CA ARG A 70 14.93 26.22 33.21
C ARG A 70 16.29 26.77 32.80
N VAL A 71 16.87 26.14 31.79
CA VAL A 71 18.11 26.56 31.13
C VAL A 71 17.92 26.60 29.61
N ALA A 72 18.61 27.50 28.92
CA ALA A 72 18.36 27.75 27.51
C ALA A 72 18.83 26.61 26.59
N LEU A 73 19.85 25.84 27.00
CA LEU A 73 20.31 24.65 26.29
C LEU A 73 20.33 23.42 27.20
N SER A 74 19.94 22.26 26.66
CA SER A 74 20.15 20.94 27.28
C SER A 74 21.48 20.33 26.80
N PRO A 75 22.06 19.34 27.51
CA PRO A 75 23.27 18.64 27.07
C PRO A 75 23.17 18.05 25.66
N ALA A 76 21.99 17.54 25.26
CA ALA A 76 21.76 17.02 23.91
C ALA A 76 21.83 18.13 22.84
N ALA A 77 21.29 19.31 23.13
CA ALA A 77 21.39 20.47 22.23
C ALA A 77 22.82 21.00 22.13
N VAL A 78 23.57 20.98 23.25
CA VAL A 78 25.00 21.27 23.27
C VAL A 78 25.76 20.32 22.35
N GLN A 79 25.51 19.01 22.45
CA GLN A 79 26.15 18.02 21.57
C GLN A 79 25.88 18.29 20.08
N LEU A 80 24.63 18.63 19.75
CA LEU A 80 24.22 18.95 18.38
C LEU A 80 24.95 20.19 17.84
N LEU A 81 24.94 21.30 18.61
CA LEU A 81 25.53 22.56 18.19
C LEU A 81 27.07 22.51 18.15
N SER A 82 27.70 21.81 19.09
CA SER A 82 29.15 21.55 19.05
C SER A 82 29.55 20.71 17.84
N LYS A 83 28.77 19.67 17.48
CA LYS A 83 28.98 18.89 16.24
C LYS A 83 28.82 19.72 14.97
N LYS A 84 28.00 20.78 14.99
CA LYS A 84 27.84 21.74 13.89
C LYS A 84 28.96 22.77 13.82
N GLY A 85 29.77 22.90 14.87
CA GLY A 85 30.99 23.70 14.88
C GLY A 85 30.99 24.86 15.88
N PHE A 86 29.88 25.19 16.55
CA PHE A 86 29.86 26.27 17.54
C PHE A 86 30.71 25.95 18.76
N ARG A 87 31.34 26.98 19.35
CA ARG A 87 31.92 26.88 20.69
C ARG A 87 30.85 27.24 21.71
N ILE A 88 30.70 26.47 22.77
CA ILE A 88 29.60 26.66 23.73
C ILE A 88 30.17 26.89 25.12
N ASN A 89 29.83 28.04 25.71
CA ASN A 89 30.18 28.45 27.06
C ASN A 89 28.93 28.41 27.93
N VAL A 90 28.94 27.60 28.99
CA VAL A 90 27.83 27.48 29.93
C VAL A 90 28.28 28.04 31.28
N GLU A 91 27.50 28.95 31.87
CA GLU A 91 27.80 29.48 33.20
C GLU A 91 27.72 28.34 34.25
N LYS A 92 28.69 28.31 35.17
CA LYS A 92 28.73 27.34 36.26
C LYS A 92 27.39 27.29 37.02
N GLY A 93 26.77 26.12 37.06
CA GLY A 93 25.51 25.89 37.74
C GLY A 93 24.26 26.38 37.00
N ALA A 94 24.35 26.74 35.72
CA ALA A 94 23.21 27.19 34.92
C ALA A 94 22.11 26.11 34.80
N GLY A 95 22.49 24.83 34.68
CA GLY A 95 21.55 23.71 34.51
C GLY A 95 21.03 23.08 35.80
N VAL A 96 21.54 23.47 36.98
CA VAL A 96 21.23 22.79 38.26
C VAL A 96 19.73 22.80 38.56
N GLY A 97 19.02 23.89 38.24
CA GLY A 97 17.57 23.98 38.42
C GLY A 97 16.78 23.02 37.53
N ALA A 98 17.34 22.64 36.37
CA ALA A 98 16.75 21.73 35.40
C ALA A 98 17.27 20.29 35.53
N GLU A 99 18.02 20.00 36.59
CA GLU A 99 18.66 18.69 36.85
C GLU A 99 19.71 18.30 35.78
N PHE A 100 20.38 19.29 35.19
CA PHE A 100 21.56 19.08 34.35
C PHE A 100 22.83 19.51 35.10
N LEU A 101 23.77 18.59 35.26
CA LEU A 101 25.03 18.85 35.95
C LEU A 101 26.01 19.56 35.02
N ASP A 102 26.92 20.35 35.58
CA ASP A 102 28.01 20.98 34.82
C ASP A 102 28.84 19.94 34.05
N THR A 103 29.01 18.73 34.62
CA THR A 103 29.70 17.60 33.97
C THR A 103 28.99 17.11 32.72
N ASP A 104 27.65 17.18 32.67
CA ASP A 104 26.87 16.72 31.51
C ASP A 104 27.12 17.66 30.32
N PHE A 105 27.21 18.97 30.57
CA PHE A 105 27.57 19.95 29.56
C PHE A 105 29.01 19.75 29.06
N GLN A 106 29.96 19.49 29.97
CA GLN A 106 31.36 19.23 29.60
C GLN A 106 31.50 17.98 28.71
N GLN A 107 30.85 16.87 29.08
CA GLN A 107 30.88 15.63 28.31
C GLN A 107 30.29 15.78 26.90
N ASN A 108 29.38 16.74 26.72
CA ASN A 108 28.74 17.02 25.44
C ASN A 108 29.42 18.15 24.64
N GLY A 109 30.58 18.65 25.10
CA GLY A 109 31.44 19.55 24.33
C GLY A 109 31.26 21.04 24.63
N ALA A 110 30.69 21.41 25.78
CA ALA A 110 30.70 22.79 26.27
C ALA A 110 31.85 23.06 27.27
N SER A 111 32.25 24.32 27.39
CA SER A 111 33.15 24.81 28.43
C SER A 111 32.35 25.43 29.58
N ILE A 112 32.71 25.10 30.82
CA ILE A 112 32.09 25.71 32.01
C ILE A 112 32.85 26.98 32.36
N VAL A 113 32.15 28.11 32.43
CA VAL A 113 32.73 29.44 32.62
C VAL A 113 32.02 30.23 33.72
N ASP A 114 32.54 31.42 34.06
CA ASP A 114 31.86 32.36 34.95
C ASP A 114 30.77 33.17 34.22
N GLN A 115 29.99 33.93 34.97
CA GLN A 115 28.87 34.73 34.45
C GLN A 115 29.33 35.70 33.36
N MET A 116 30.41 36.45 33.60
CA MET A 116 30.90 37.45 32.65
C MET A 116 31.29 36.79 31.32
N ALA A 117 32.03 35.68 31.36
CA ALA A 117 32.43 34.95 30.17
C ALA A 117 31.24 34.37 29.38
N ALA A 118 30.15 33.95 30.05
CA ALA A 118 28.94 33.52 29.37
C ALA A 118 28.27 34.67 28.60
N PHE A 119 28.13 35.85 29.21
CA PHE A 119 27.53 37.04 28.59
C PHE A 119 28.41 37.70 27.51
N GLN A 120 29.73 37.50 27.55
CA GLN A 120 30.68 38.00 26.55
C GLN A 120 30.80 37.14 25.27
N SER A 121 29.85 36.22 25.05
CA SER A 121 29.77 35.37 23.85
C SER A 121 29.17 36.12 22.66
N ASP A 122 29.45 35.65 21.43
CA ASP A 122 28.91 36.26 20.20
C ASP A 122 27.39 36.09 20.09
N ILE A 123 26.89 34.96 20.58
CA ILE A 123 25.46 34.66 20.69
C ILE A 123 25.16 34.34 22.15
N VAL A 124 24.15 34.96 22.74
CA VAL A 124 23.70 34.69 24.12
C VAL A 124 22.31 34.11 24.07
N LEU A 125 22.13 32.91 24.62
CA LEU A 125 20.85 32.22 24.69
C LEU A 125 20.33 32.26 26.11
N LYS A 126 19.20 32.94 26.31
CA LYS A 126 18.45 32.95 27.59
C LYS A 126 17.06 32.38 27.39
N VAL A 127 16.45 31.96 28.48
CA VAL A 127 15.03 31.61 28.51
C VAL A 127 14.22 32.91 28.64
N ARG A 128 14.43 33.66 29.72
CA ARG A 128 13.71 34.92 29.98
C ARG A 128 14.51 36.13 29.51
N ALA A 129 13.81 37.26 29.43
CA ALA A 129 14.40 38.56 29.15
C ALA A 129 15.53 38.87 30.16
N PRO A 130 16.65 39.47 29.71
CA PRO A 130 17.69 39.90 30.63
C PRO A 130 17.20 41.02 31.55
N SER A 131 17.69 41.04 32.78
CA SER A 131 17.48 42.20 33.66
C SER A 131 18.27 43.41 33.13
N THR A 132 17.91 44.62 33.57
CA THR A 132 18.65 45.84 33.20
C THR A 132 20.14 45.76 33.56
N SER A 133 20.51 45.09 34.66
CA SER A 133 21.90 44.86 35.03
C SER A 133 22.61 43.82 34.15
N GLU A 134 21.88 42.81 33.64
CA GLU A 134 22.43 41.81 32.73
C GLU A 134 22.66 42.38 31.32
N VAL A 135 21.86 43.36 30.89
CA VAL A 135 22.08 44.05 29.60
C VAL A 135 23.49 44.64 29.53
N ASP A 136 24.02 45.13 30.65
CA ASP A 136 25.36 45.72 30.68
C ASP A 136 26.50 44.72 30.50
N LEU A 137 26.26 43.44 30.77
CA LEU A 137 27.22 42.36 30.61
C LEU A 137 27.36 41.88 29.16
N LEU A 138 26.39 42.24 28.29
CA LEU A 138 26.39 41.82 26.89
C LEU A 138 27.55 42.46 26.12
N LYS A 139 28.28 41.64 25.36
CA LYS A 139 29.29 42.10 24.39
C LYS A 139 28.63 43.02 23.33
N PRO A 140 29.22 44.19 23.01
CA PRO A 140 28.72 45.04 21.92
C PRO A 140 28.65 44.27 20.60
N GLY A 141 27.55 44.40 19.86
CA GLY A 141 27.35 43.70 18.59
C GLY A 141 26.99 42.21 18.71
N ASN A 142 26.67 41.69 19.90
CA ASN A 142 26.26 40.29 20.07
C ASN A 142 24.86 40.00 19.50
N THR A 143 24.47 38.73 19.47
CA THR A 143 23.09 38.31 19.17
C THR A 143 22.44 37.70 20.42
N LEU A 144 21.39 38.32 20.94
CA LEU A 144 20.60 37.81 22.06
C LEU A 144 19.37 37.04 21.53
N VAL A 145 19.14 35.83 22.05
CA VAL A 145 17.90 35.05 21.82
C VAL A 145 17.23 34.75 23.15
N SER A 146 16.01 35.26 23.36
CA SER A 146 15.23 35.03 24.58
C SER A 146 13.75 35.37 24.39
N PHE A 147 12.90 35.08 25.37
CA PHE A 147 11.58 35.72 25.47
C PHE A 147 11.74 37.18 25.89
N LEU A 148 11.09 38.11 25.19
CA LEU A 148 11.25 39.56 25.37
C LEU A 148 9.96 40.33 25.52
N TYR A 149 8.86 39.92 24.86
CA TYR A 149 7.58 40.63 24.91
C TYR A 149 7.75 42.14 24.61
N PRO A 150 8.22 42.51 23.41
CA PRO A 150 8.68 43.87 23.09
C PRO A 150 7.58 44.94 23.21
N ALA A 151 6.31 44.57 23.05
CA ALA A 151 5.18 45.48 23.23
C ALA A 151 5.02 45.92 24.71
N GLN A 152 5.37 45.05 25.65
CA GLN A 152 5.22 45.28 27.08
C GLN A 152 6.49 45.88 27.70
N ASN A 153 7.67 45.55 27.18
CA ASN A 153 8.96 45.86 27.79
C ASN A 153 9.74 46.96 27.04
N THR A 154 9.12 48.11 26.77
CA THR A 154 9.72 49.17 25.92
C THR A 154 11.07 49.70 26.43
N ASP A 155 11.26 49.79 27.74
CA ASP A 155 12.50 50.33 28.31
C ASP A 155 13.67 49.33 28.24
N LEU A 156 13.37 48.03 28.34
CA LEU A 156 14.36 46.98 28.08
C LEU A 156 14.82 47.00 26.62
N ILE A 157 13.87 47.16 25.68
CA ILE A 157 14.21 47.25 24.26
C ILE A 157 15.11 48.46 23.96
N LYS A 158 14.84 49.62 24.58
CA LYS A 158 15.73 50.79 24.47
C LYS A 158 17.12 50.51 25.04
N ALA A 159 17.22 49.84 26.18
CA ALA A 159 18.51 49.47 26.76
C ALA A 159 19.30 48.53 25.84
N LEU A 160 18.65 47.52 25.27
CA LEU A 160 19.27 46.59 24.31
C LEU A 160 19.74 47.28 23.01
N GLN A 161 19.02 48.30 22.52
CA GLN A 161 19.44 49.07 21.35
C GLN A 161 20.81 49.73 21.54
N THR A 162 21.09 50.24 22.74
CA THR A 162 22.37 50.92 23.04
C THR A 162 23.58 50.00 22.92
N LYS A 163 23.41 48.68 22.96
CA LYS A 163 24.49 47.69 22.80
C LYS A 163 24.85 47.42 21.33
N GLY A 164 24.05 47.93 20.38
CA GLY A 164 24.34 47.85 18.94
C GLY A 164 24.31 46.44 18.34
N GLY A 165 23.78 45.44 19.06
CA GLY A 165 23.68 44.05 18.63
C GLY A 165 22.35 43.67 17.99
N ASN A 166 22.18 42.37 17.76
CA ASN A 166 20.96 41.76 17.26
C ASN A 166 20.13 41.16 18.40
N VAL A 167 18.81 41.24 18.30
CA VAL A 167 17.91 40.71 19.32
C VAL A 167 16.77 39.93 18.67
N ILE A 168 16.70 38.64 18.97
CA ILE A 168 15.67 37.70 18.51
C ILE A 168 14.73 37.37 19.68
N ALA A 169 13.45 37.67 19.49
CA ALA A 169 12.41 37.37 20.46
C ALA A 169 11.70 36.05 20.13
N MET A 170 11.83 35.07 21.02
CA MET A 170 11.19 33.75 20.87
C MET A 170 9.66 33.83 20.94
N ASP A 171 9.10 34.84 21.59
CA ASP A 171 7.66 35.15 21.60
C ASP A 171 7.14 35.78 20.29
N CYS A 172 8.04 36.28 19.43
CA CYS A 172 7.70 36.89 18.15
C CYS A 172 7.85 35.94 16.96
N VAL A 173 8.18 34.66 17.19
CA VAL A 173 8.21 33.65 16.13
C VAL A 173 6.82 33.54 15.47
N PRO A 174 6.71 33.74 14.14
CA PRO A 174 5.42 33.72 13.47
C PRO A 174 4.80 32.32 13.47
N ARG A 175 3.47 32.22 13.64
CA ARG A 175 2.74 30.95 13.64
C ARG A 175 2.40 30.48 12.22
N ILE A 176 3.43 30.16 11.44
CA ILE A 176 3.32 29.55 10.11
C ILE A 176 3.77 28.09 10.15
N SER A 177 3.32 27.25 9.21
CA SER A 177 3.57 25.79 9.24
C SER A 177 5.06 25.44 9.38
N ARG A 178 5.94 26.11 8.61
CA ARG A 178 7.40 25.94 8.69
C ARG A 178 7.98 26.27 10.07
N ALA A 179 7.36 27.21 10.79
CA ALA A 179 7.89 27.74 12.04
C ALA A 179 7.42 26.98 13.30
N GLN A 180 6.51 26.00 13.17
CA GLN A 180 5.99 25.24 14.29
C GLN A 180 7.08 24.54 15.11
N VAL A 181 8.16 24.09 14.45
CA VAL A 181 9.32 23.46 15.10
C VAL A 181 10.19 24.44 15.92
N PHE A 182 9.96 25.75 15.79
CA PHE A 182 10.66 26.81 16.52
C PHE A 182 9.76 27.46 17.60
N ASP A 183 8.46 27.14 17.62
CA ASP A 183 7.48 27.82 18.46
C ASP A 183 7.65 27.45 19.95
N ALA A 184 8.35 28.33 20.67
CA ALA A 184 8.58 28.19 22.10
C ALA A 184 7.33 28.40 22.94
N LEU A 185 6.37 29.23 22.50
CA LEU A 185 5.13 29.46 23.23
C LEU A 185 4.27 28.19 23.23
N SER A 186 4.18 27.50 22.09
CA SER A 186 3.47 26.23 21.98
C SER A 186 4.10 25.14 22.86
N SER A 187 5.43 25.02 22.87
CA SER A 187 6.14 24.10 23.77
C SER A 187 5.84 24.39 25.25
N MET A 188 5.92 25.66 25.67
CA MET A 188 5.65 26.03 27.06
C MET A 188 4.18 25.85 27.44
N ALA A 189 3.25 26.16 26.53
CA ALA A 189 1.82 25.95 26.74
C ALA A 189 1.49 24.46 26.89
N ASN A 190 2.08 23.59 26.07
CA ASN A 190 1.90 22.15 26.17
C ASN A 190 2.33 21.62 27.55
N ILE A 191 3.52 22.04 28.02
CA ILE A 191 4.03 21.66 29.35
C ILE A 191 3.15 22.22 30.46
N ALA A 192 2.72 23.49 30.36
CA ALA A 192 1.86 24.12 31.34
C ALA A 192 0.53 23.36 31.48
N GLY A 193 -0.08 22.97 30.35
CA GLY A 193 -1.31 22.15 30.35
C GLY A 193 -1.12 20.80 31.04
N TYR A 194 -0.08 20.05 30.70
CA TYR A 194 0.23 18.78 31.38
C TYR A 194 0.46 18.98 32.88
N LYS A 195 1.28 19.97 33.26
CA LYS A 195 1.62 20.25 34.65
C LYS A 195 0.40 20.71 35.45
N ALA A 196 -0.53 21.43 34.83
CA ALA A 196 -1.79 21.84 35.44
C ALA A 196 -2.59 20.63 35.95
N VAL A 197 -2.71 19.58 35.13
CA VAL A 197 -3.45 18.38 35.52
C VAL A 197 -2.72 17.59 36.61
N VAL A 198 -1.40 17.47 36.53
CA VAL A 198 -0.59 16.82 37.58
C VAL A 198 -0.74 17.53 38.93
N LEU A 199 -0.70 18.87 38.93
CA LEU A 199 -0.92 19.66 40.13
C LEU A 199 -2.36 19.58 40.63
N ALA A 200 -3.33 19.56 39.72
CA ALA A 200 -4.73 19.36 40.09
C ALA A 200 -4.92 18.00 40.79
N ALA A 201 -4.36 16.92 40.23
CA ALA A 201 -4.41 15.59 40.81
C ALA A 201 -3.74 15.53 42.19
N ASN A 202 -2.56 16.15 42.35
CA ASN A 202 -1.86 16.17 43.63
C ASN A 202 -2.62 16.93 44.73
N ASN A 203 -3.44 17.91 44.36
CA ASN A 203 -4.21 18.73 45.31
C ASN A 203 -5.67 18.31 45.44
N PHE A 204 -6.11 17.29 44.68
CA PHE A 204 -7.47 16.77 44.72
C PHE A 204 -7.52 15.48 45.54
N GLY A 205 -8.33 15.47 46.61
CA GLY A 205 -8.36 14.37 47.58
C GLY A 205 -9.06 13.08 47.12
N ARG A 206 -9.38 12.91 45.82
CA ARG A 206 -10.11 11.76 45.27
C ARG A 206 -9.44 11.25 43.98
N PHE A 207 -9.74 10.02 43.59
CA PHE A 207 -9.21 9.45 42.35
C PHE A 207 -9.76 10.15 41.11
N PHE A 208 -8.91 10.28 40.08
CA PHE A 208 -9.33 10.69 38.75
C PHE A 208 -10.07 9.56 38.03
N ALA A 209 -9.48 8.37 38.02
CA ALA A 209 -10.06 7.18 37.43
C ALA A 209 -11.19 6.61 38.31
N GLY A 210 -12.34 6.38 37.70
CA GLY A 210 -13.44 5.66 38.33
C GLY A 210 -13.14 4.16 38.40
N GLN A 211 -13.54 3.51 39.48
CA GLN A 211 -13.29 2.09 39.72
C GLN A 211 -14.50 1.43 40.40
N ILE A 212 -14.72 0.15 40.12
CA ILE A 212 -15.66 -0.69 40.86
C ILE A 212 -14.82 -1.69 41.65
N THR A 213 -14.95 -1.64 42.98
CA THR A 213 -14.22 -2.52 43.88
C THR A 213 -15.20 -3.22 44.82
N ALA A 214 -14.73 -4.19 45.60
CA ALA A 214 -15.52 -4.81 46.67
C ALA A 214 -16.04 -3.79 47.69
N ALA A 215 -15.35 -2.66 47.87
CA ALA A 215 -15.74 -1.58 48.77
C ALA A 215 -16.75 -0.59 48.15
N GLY A 216 -17.22 -0.84 46.93
CA GLY A 216 -18.21 -0.03 46.24
C GLY A 216 -17.68 0.65 44.97
N LYS A 217 -18.57 1.43 44.34
CA LYS A 217 -18.30 2.17 43.09
C LYS A 217 -17.75 3.56 43.41
N ILE A 218 -16.55 3.84 42.93
CA ILE A 218 -15.93 5.16 43.01
C ILE A 218 -16.12 5.84 41.64
N PRO A 219 -16.86 6.97 41.56
CA PRO A 219 -17.04 7.67 40.29
C PRO A 219 -15.74 8.36 39.84
N PRO A 220 -15.50 8.48 38.52
CA PRO A 220 -14.37 9.25 38.00
C PRO A 220 -14.53 10.74 38.29
N ALA A 221 -13.42 11.45 38.42
CA ALA A 221 -13.41 12.91 38.53
C ALA A 221 -13.95 13.56 37.25
N LYS A 222 -14.63 14.70 37.39
CA LYS A 222 -15.10 15.51 36.27
C LYS A 222 -14.22 16.76 36.13
N VAL A 223 -13.57 16.90 34.99
CA VAL A 223 -12.67 18.02 34.66
C VAL A 223 -13.29 18.89 33.58
N LEU A 224 -13.39 20.20 33.81
CA LEU A 224 -13.71 21.18 32.77
C LEU A 224 -12.45 21.94 32.36
N VAL A 225 -12.21 22.03 31.06
CA VAL A 225 -11.15 22.85 30.47
C VAL A 225 -11.77 23.99 29.67
N ILE A 226 -11.47 25.23 30.04
CA ILE A 226 -11.94 26.43 29.34
C ILE A 226 -10.80 26.99 28.48
N GLY A 227 -10.96 26.89 27.16
CA GLY A 227 -9.97 27.16 26.14
C GLY A 227 -9.36 25.87 25.59
N GLY A 228 -9.42 25.69 24.28
CA GLY A 228 -8.83 24.58 23.53
C GLY A 228 -7.68 25.04 22.63
N GLY A 229 -6.82 25.90 23.16
CA GLY A 229 -5.47 26.11 22.63
C GLY A 229 -4.54 24.95 22.99
N VAL A 230 -3.24 25.11 22.75
CA VAL A 230 -2.22 24.07 23.02
C VAL A 230 -2.21 23.61 24.48
N ALA A 231 -2.31 24.55 25.44
CA ALA A 231 -2.39 24.22 26.87
C ALA A 231 -3.69 23.49 27.22
N GLY A 232 -4.80 23.90 26.62
CA GLY A 232 -6.11 23.28 26.81
C GLY A 232 -6.13 21.83 26.32
N LEU A 233 -5.72 21.59 25.08
CA LEU A 233 -5.64 20.24 24.50
C LEU A 233 -4.67 19.33 25.26
N SER A 234 -3.53 19.87 25.70
CA SER A 234 -2.59 19.13 26.57
C SER A 234 -3.24 18.73 27.90
N SER A 235 -4.00 19.66 28.52
CA SER A 235 -4.75 19.38 29.75
C SER A 235 -5.84 18.32 29.53
N ILE A 236 -6.55 18.40 28.40
CA ILE A 236 -7.60 17.43 28.04
C ILE A 236 -6.99 16.03 27.89
N GLY A 237 -5.93 15.89 27.10
CA GLY A 237 -5.25 14.61 26.90
C GLY A 237 -4.70 14.02 28.20
N ALA A 238 -4.03 14.84 29.02
CA ALA A 238 -3.50 14.38 30.31
C ALA A 238 -4.60 13.95 31.29
N ALA A 239 -5.68 14.72 31.42
CA ALA A 239 -6.80 14.38 32.30
C ALA A 239 -7.55 13.12 31.83
N LYS A 240 -7.76 12.99 30.51
CA LYS A 240 -8.41 11.82 29.92
C LYS A 240 -7.60 10.55 30.13
N ASN A 241 -6.28 10.61 29.92
CA ASN A 241 -5.37 9.48 30.12
C ASN A 241 -5.27 9.06 31.59
N MET A 242 -5.56 9.96 32.54
CA MET A 242 -5.69 9.63 33.97
C MET A 242 -7.07 9.08 34.36
N GLY A 243 -7.99 8.86 33.41
CA GLY A 243 -9.28 8.22 33.62
C GLY A 243 -10.42 9.16 34.05
N ALA A 244 -10.23 10.48 33.96
CA ALA A 244 -11.27 11.45 34.25
C ALA A 244 -12.29 11.60 33.10
N ILE A 245 -13.49 12.06 33.43
CA ILE A 245 -14.45 12.57 32.45
C ILE A 245 -14.07 14.01 32.15
N VAL A 246 -13.67 14.30 30.92
CA VAL A 246 -13.25 15.64 30.50
C VAL A 246 -14.34 16.29 29.65
N ARG A 247 -14.70 17.51 30.03
CA ARG A 247 -15.53 18.43 29.27
C ARG A 247 -14.66 19.62 28.87
N ALA A 248 -14.86 20.19 27.69
CA ALA A 248 -14.12 21.37 27.27
C ALA A 248 -15.01 22.36 26.53
N PHE A 249 -14.62 23.64 26.60
CA PHE A 249 -15.29 24.73 25.91
C PHE A 249 -14.24 25.63 25.24
N ASP A 250 -14.49 26.03 24.00
CA ASP A 250 -13.74 27.07 23.27
C ASP A 250 -14.73 27.84 22.39
N THR A 251 -14.48 29.13 22.17
CA THR A 251 -15.35 29.98 21.33
C THR A 251 -15.16 29.71 19.83
N ARG A 252 -14.10 29.00 19.44
CA ARG A 252 -13.78 28.66 18.05
C ARG A 252 -14.35 27.29 17.69
N ALA A 253 -15.16 27.23 16.63
CA ALA A 253 -15.76 25.98 16.14
C ALA A 253 -14.72 24.96 15.66
N ALA A 254 -13.61 25.42 15.06
CA ALA A 254 -12.52 24.56 14.57
C ALA A 254 -11.87 23.67 15.65
N VAL A 255 -12.04 24.00 16.92
CA VAL A 255 -11.46 23.28 18.05
C VAL A 255 -12.34 22.10 18.49
N LYS A 256 -13.61 22.08 18.08
CA LYS A 256 -14.56 21.03 18.45
C LYS A 256 -14.07 19.63 18.05
N GLU A 257 -13.72 19.45 16.78
CA GLU A 257 -13.21 18.18 16.27
C GLU A 257 -11.93 17.75 16.99
N GLN A 258 -11.06 18.71 17.33
CA GLN A 258 -9.84 18.44 18.09
C GLN A 258 -10.19 17.93 19.50
N VAL A 259 -11.09 18.59 20.23
CA VAL A 259 -11.52 18.17 21.57
C VAL A 259 -12.16 16.78 21.55
N GLU A 260 -13.04 16.51 20.58
CA GLU A 260 -13.72 15.23 20.44
C GLU A 260 -12.75 14.10 20.05
N SER A 261 -11.73 14.39 19.23
CA SER A 261 -10.67 13.42 18.89
C SER A 261 -9.84 12.97 20.10
N PHE A 262 -9.74 13.81 21.13
CA PHE A 262 -9.13 13.47 22.43
C PHE A 262 -10.12 12.77 23.39
N GLY A 263 -11.35 12.47 22.95
CA GLY A 263 -12.36 11.76 23.72
C GLY A 263 -13.01 12.59 24.83
N ALA A 264 -12.96 13.92 24.72
CA ALA A 264 -13.62 14.85 25.63
C ALA A 264 -14.94 15.38 25.04
N GLN A 265 -15.86 15.76 25.93
CA GLN A 265 -17.14 16.35 25.53
C GLN A 265 -16.96 17.85 25.24
N PHE A 266 -17.17 18.27 24.00
CA PHE A 266 -17.24 19.69 23.66
C PHE A 266 -18.58 20.28 24.12
N LEU A 267 -18.53 21.39 24.86
CA LEU A 267 -19.71 22.11 25.32
C LEU A 267 -20.06 23.23 24.34
N GLU A 268 -21.34 23.42 24.07
CA GLU A 268 -21.84 24.46 23.17
C GLU A 268 -22.74 25.43 23.93
N VAL A 269 -22.72 26.70 23.50
CA VAL A 269 -23.65 27.74 23.95
C VAL A 269 -24.81 27.82 22.96
N SER A 270 -26.02 28.11 23.43
CA SER A 270 -27.25 28.15 22.60
C SER A 270 -27.24 29.25 21.53
N LEU A 271 -26.34 30.22 21.62
CA LEU A 271 -26.22 31.35 20.71
C LEU A 271 -25.06 31.11 19.74
N LYS A 272 -25.36 30.97 18.44
CA LYS A 272 -24.35 30.70 17.41
C LYS A 272 -23.71 32.00 16.91
N GLU A 273 -22.55 32.32 17.46
CA GLU A 273 -21.65 33.39 17.01
C GLU A 273 -20.26 32.80 16.76
N SER A 274 -19.59 33.19 15.66
CA SER A 274 -18.22 32.74 15.39
C SER A 274 -17.22 33.53 16.24
N GLY A 275 -16.44 32.84 17.05
CA GLY A 275 -15.32 33.41 17.83
C GLY A 275 -13.97 33.43 17.10
N GLU A 276 -13.93 33.11 15.80
CA GLU A 276 -12.70 33.10 15.03
C GLU A 276 -12.11 34.51 14.85
N GLY A 277 -10.82 34.65 15.15
CA GLY A 277 -10.01 35.84 14.92
C GLY A 277 -8.78 35.54 14.06
N THR A 278 -7.93 36.54 13.87
CA THR A 278 -6.77 36.45 12.98
C THR A 278 -5.66 35.57 13.57
N GLY A 279 -5.00 34.75 12.74
CA GLY A 279 -3.85 33.92 13.17
C GLY A 279 -4.21 32.78 14.13
N GLY A 280 -5.46 32.30 14.11
CA GLY A 280 -5.95 31.21 14.96
C GLY A 280 -6.30 31.62 16.40
N TYR A 281 -6.23 32.91 16.73
CA TYR A 281 -6.69 33.44 18.02
C TYR A 281 -8.19 33.68 18.04
N ALA A 282 -8.78 33.69 19.24
CA ALA A 282 -10.17 34.11 19.42
C ALA A 282 -10.29 35.63 19.39
N LYS A 283 -11.43 36.15 18.88
CA LYS A 283 -11.81 37.55 19.05
C LYS A 283 -12.69 37.73 20.29
N GLU A 284 -12.91 38.98 20.69
CA GLU A 284 -13.82 39.34 21.77
C GLU A 284 -15.27 39.11 21.31
N MET A 285 -16.06 38.43 22.15
CA MET A 285 -17.44 38.00 21.82
C MET A 285 -18.47 39.06 22.23
N SER A 286 -19.69 38.98 21.68
CA SER A 286 -20.79 39.86 22.06
C SER A 286 -21.18 39.74 23.55
N PRO A 287 -21.70 40.81 24.18
CA PRO A 287 -22.19 40.75 25.57
C PRO A 287 -23.24 39.66 25.80
N GLU A 288 -24.10 39.39 24.81
CA GLU A 288 -25.12 38.35 24.85
C GLU A 288 -24.49 36.94 24.85
N PHE A 289 -23.45 36.73 24.04
CA PHE A 289 -22.70 35.48 24.04
C PHE A 289 -21.98 35.26 25.37
N ILE A 290 -21.31 36.29 25.90
CA ILE A 290 -20.63 36.22 27.20
C ILE A 290 -21.63 35.88 28.31
N LYS A 291 -22.83 36.47 28.30
CA LYS A 291 -23.86 36.13 29.29
C LYS A 291 -24.24 34.63 29.23
N ALA A 292 -24.47 34.10 28.04
CA ALA A 292 -24.84 32.69 27.86
C ALA A 292 -23.66 31.73 28.17
N GLU A 293 -22.43 32.14 27.87
CA GLU A 293 -21.19 31.46 28.27
C GLU A 293 -21.05 31.40 29.80
N MET A 294 -21.28 32.51 30.49
CA MET A 294 -21.25 32.58 31.96
C MET A 294 -22.35 31.72 32.60
N GLU A 295 -23.55 31.67 32.03
CA GLU A 295 -24.63 30.77 32.48
C GLU A 295 -24.24 29.29 32.33
N LEU A 296 -23.59 28.92 31.21
CA LEU A 296 -23.04 27.59 30.99
C LEU A 296 -21.99 27.24 32.05
N PHE A 297 -21.03 28.13 32.31
CA PHE A 297 -19.99 27.90 33.30
C PHE A 297 -20.53 27.80 34.73
N ALA A 298 -21.49 28.64 35.11
CA ALA A 298 -22.17 28.54 36.41
C ALA A 298 -22.85 27.17 36.59
N LYS A 299 -23.49 26.64 35.53
CA LYS A 299 -24.09 25.30 35.56
C LYS A 299 -23.04 24.20 35.70
N GLN A 300 -21.93 24.29 34.96
CA GLN A 300 -20.86 23.30 35.04
C GLN A 300 -20.14 23.31 36.39
N CYS A 301 -19.86 24.48 36.97
CA CYS A 301 -19.12 24.62 38.24
C CYS A 301 -19.77 23.85 39.41
N ARG A 302 -21.10 23.71 39.41
CA ARG A 302 -21.83 22.92 40.42
C ARG A 302 -21.58 21.42 40.34
N GLU A 303 -21.22 20.90 39.16
CA GLU A 303 -21.10 19.46 38.91
C GLU A 303 -19.65 18.96 38.87
N ILE A 304 -18.74 19.77 38.35
CA ILE A 304 -17.35 19.40 38.12
C ILE A 304 -16.55 19.39 39.42
N ASP A 305 -15.44 18.67 39.41
CA ASP A 305 -14.52 18.60 40.55
C ASP A 305 -13.25 19.41 40.31
N ILE A 306 -12.85 19.56 39.05
CA ILE A 306 -11.64 20.29 38.65
C ILE A 306 -11.95 21.22 37.49
N LEU A 307 -11.44 22.45 37.58
CA LEU A 307 -11.56 23.47 36.54
C LEU A 307 -10.17 23.95 36.12
N ILE A 308 -9.88 23.92 34.83
CA ILE A 308 -8.63 24.43 34.26
C ILE A 308 -8.99 25.53 33.26
N THR A 309 -8.52 26.75 33.49
CA THR A 309 -8.80 27.90 32.62
C THR A 309 -7.55 28.32 31.87
N THR A 310 -7.67 28.50 30.55
CA THR A 310 -6.55 28.82 29.65
C THR A 310 -6.89 29.96 28.69
N ALA A 311 -7.94 30.73 28.97
CA ALA A 311 -8.41 31.77 28.07
C ALA A 311 -7.49 32.99 28.18
N LEU A 312 -6.67 33.21 27.14
CA LEU A 312 -5.70 34.28 27.10
C LEU A 312 -5.67 34.90 25.71
N ILE A 313 -5.81 36.23 25.66
CA ILE A 313 -5.67 37.01 24.43
C ILE A 313 -4.37 37.81 24.54
N PRO A 314 -3.41 37.63 23.61
CA PRO A 314 -2.14 38.35 23.65
C PRO A 314 -2.34 39.87 23.71
N GLY A 315 -1.62 40.53 24.62
CA GLY A 315 -1.65 41.99 24.77
C GLY A 315 -2.87 42.57 25.51
N LYS A 316 -3.84 41.74 25.91
CA LYS A 316 -4.97 42.13 26.75
C LYS A 316 -4.96 41.41 28.10
N PRO A 317 -5.57 41.98 29.16
CA PRO A 317 -5.85 41.22 30.38
C PRO A 317 -6.68 39.98 30.09
N ALA A 318 -6.45 38.91 30.84
CA ALA A 318 -7.25 37.68 30.73
C ALA A 318 -8.72 37.98 31.10
N PRO A 319 -9.70 37.48 30.32
CA PRO A 319 -11.11 37.71 30.61
C PRO A 319 -11.52 36.99 31.90
N LYS A 320 -12.33 37.66 32.73
CA LYS A 320 -12.90 37.09 33.95
C LYS A 320 -14.11 36.22 33.58
N LEU A 321 -13.88 34.92 33.47
CA LEU A 321 -14.87 33.93 33.04
C LEU A 321 -15.51 33.18 34.22
N ILE A 322 -14.87 33.20 35.39
CA ILE A 322 -15.34 32.47 36.57
C ILE A 322 -15.48 33.45 37.73
N SER A 323 -16.73 33.76 38.08
CA SER A 323 -17.03 34.69 39.17
C SER A 323 -16.81 34.04 40.54
N ARG A 324 -16.70 34.87 41.59
CA ARG A 324 -16.64 34.40 42.98
C ARG A 324 -17.79 33.46 43.32
N GLU A 325 -19.01 33.77 42.91
CA GLU A 325 -20.20 32.95 43.20
C GLU A 325 -20.12 31.57 42.52
N MET A 326 -19.53 31.50 41.32
CA MET A 326 -19.33 30.22 40.62
C MET A 326 -18.35 29.32 41.38
N VAL A 327 -17.22 29.88 41.84
CA VAL A 327 -16.23 29.15 42.64
C VAL A 327 -16.85 28.66 43.95
N GLU A 328 -17.60 29.52 44.65
CA GLU A 328 -18.26 29.16 45.91
C GLU A 328 -19.36 28.11 45.74
N SER A 329 -19.91 27.95 44.53
CA SER A 329 -20.88 26.90 44.22
C SER A 329 -20.26 25.53 43.93
N MET A 330 -18.94 25.44 43.80
CA MET A 330 -18.24 24.18 43.58
C MET A 330 -18.26 23.32 44.85
N LYS A 331 -18.08 22.00 44.68
CA LYS A 331 -18.02 21.06 45.81
C LYS A 331 -16.80 21.35 46.70
N PRO A 332 -16.91 21.10 48.02
CA PRO A 332 -15.74 21.14 48.89
C PRO A 332 -14.63 20.19 48.44
N GLY A 333 -13.39 20.69 48.44
CA GLY A 333 -12.22 19.96 47.97
C GLY A 333 -12.00 19.99 46.45
N SER A 334 -12.84 20.72 45.68
CA SER A 334 -12.57 20.98 44.27
C SER A 334 -11.28 21.77 44.07
N VAL A 335 -10.69 21.64 42.88
CA VAL A 335 -9.44 22.34 42.51
C VAL A 335 -9.67 23.20 41.27
N VAL A 336 -9.19 24.44 41.32
CA VAL A 336 -9.17 25.34 40.16
C VAL A 336 -7.72 25.69 39.81
N VAL A 337 -7.37 25.59 38.53
CA VAL A 337 -6.04 25.90 38.00
C VAL A 337 -6.17 26.98 36.94
N ASP A 338 -5.56 28.14 37.19
CA ASP A 338 -5.67 29.31 36.32
C ASP A 338 -4.37 29.53 35.54
N LEU A 339 -4.32 29.03 34.30
CA LEU A 339 -3.14 29.17 33.44
C LEU A 339 -2.95 30.59 32.90
N ALA A 340 -3.98 31.44 33.00
CA ALA A 340 -3.92 32.83 32.57
C ALA A 340 -3.51 33.78 33.72
N SER A 341 -3.07 33.24 34.86
CA SER A 341 -2.80 34.02 36.07
C SER A 341 -1.74 35.11 35.89
N GLU A 342 -0.78 34.94 34.97
CA GLU A 342 0.26 35.94 34.69
C GLU A 342 -0.33 37.22 34.04
N ALA A 343 -1.44 37.09 33.31
CA ALA A 343 -2.12 38.20 32.63
C ALA A 343 -3.39 38.66 33.37
N GLY A 344 -3.47 38.42 34.69
CA GLY A 344 -4.59 38.82 35.54
C GLY A 344 -5.54 37.68 35.93
N GLY A 345 -5.47 36.52 35.27
CA GLY A 345 -6.23 35.30 35.59
C GLY A 345 -7.69 35.30 35.11
N ASN A 346 -8.22 34.13 34.77
CA ASN A 346 -9.62 33.98 34.37
C ASN A 346 -10.60 33.91 35.55
N ILE A 347 -10.10 33.65 36.76
CA ILE A 347 -10.93 33.48 37.96
C ILE A 347 -10.79 34.73 38.84
N GLU A 348 -11.90 35.25 39.35
CA GLU A 348 -11.91 36.47 40.19
C GLU A 348 -11.15 36.31 41.50
N THR A 349 -11.11 35.09 42.04
CA THR A 349 -10.41 34.73 43.27
C THR A 349 -8.98 34.25 43.02
N THR A 350 -8.43 34.32 41.81
CA THR A 350 -7.02 33.96 41.57
C THR A 350 -6.08 34.96 42.26
N LYS A 351 -5.08 34.42 42.99
CA LYS A 351 -3.92 35.17 43.49
C LYS A 351 -2.68 34.75 42.70
N PRO A 352 -2.16 35.59 41.80
CA PRO A 352 -1.02 35.20 40.96
C PRO A 352 0.21 34.79 41.77
N GLY A 353 0.80 33.66 41.40
CA GLY A 353 1.97 33.07 42.04
C GLY A 353 1.67 32.20 43.27
N GLU A 354 0.43 32.20 43.78
CA GLU A 354 0.07 31.50 45.01
C GLU A 354 -0.70 30.20 44.76
N LEU A 355 -0.46 29.21 45.63
CA LEU A 355 -1.38 28.10 45.85
C LEU A 355 -2.01 28.32 47.22
N TYR A 356 -3.32 28.50 47.25
CA TYR A 356 -4.03 28.77 48.49
C TYR A 356 -5.44 28.18 48.45
N LYS A 357 -6.04 28.03 49.62
CA LYS A 357 -7.42 27.54 49.74
C LYS A 357 -8.35 28.73 49.97
N TYR A 358 -9.28 28.96 49.04
CA TYR A 358 -10.36 29.93 49.19
C TYR A 358 -11.61 29.18 49.66
N LYS A 359 -12.01 29.38 50.92
CA LYS A 359 -13.06 28.57 51.59
C LYS A 359 -12.74 27.08 51.45
N ASP A 360 -13.49 26.35 50.62
CA ASP A 360 -13.34 24.92 50.41
C ASP A 360 -12.67 24.52 49.10
N VAL A 361 -12.31 25.48 48.24
CA VAL A 361 -11.76 25.24 46.90
C VAL A 361 -10.28 25.62 46.84
N VAL A 362 -9.43 24.69 46.38
CA VAL A 362 -8.00 24.93 46.21
C VAL A 362 -7.76 25.69 44.92
N HIS A 363 -7.06 26.82 45.01
CA HIS A 363 -6.67 27.66 43.88
C HIS A 363 -5.19 27.47 43.58
N ILE A 364 -4.88 27.19 42.33
CA ILE A 364 -3.52 27.09 41.80
C ILE A 364 -3.35 28.21 40.77
N GLY A 365 -2.75 29.32 41.20
CA GLY A 365 -2.49 30.50 40.37
C GLY A 365 -1.02 30.68 40.00
N TYR A 366 -0.23 29.60 39.95
CA TYR A 366 1.20 29.69 39.62
C TYR A 366 1.43 30.30 38.23
N THR A 367 2.37 31.25 38.16
CA THR A 367 2.76 31.94 36.92
C THR A 367 4.00 31.32 36.26
N ASP A 368 4.58 30.29 36.88
CA ASP A 368 5.85 29.67 36.51
C ASP A 368 5.71 28.16 36.21
N LEU A 369 4.55 27.71 35.73
CA LEU A 369 4.26 26.28 35.55
C LEU A 369 5.30 25.49 34.73
N PRO A 370 5.82 26.00 33.59
CA PRO A 370 6.92 25.32 32.89
C PRO A 370 8.20 25.17 33.73
N SER A 371 8.49 26.10 34.63
CA SER A 371 9.63 26.03 35.57
C SER A 371 9.47 24.91 36.61
N ARG A 372 8.25 24.43 36.82
CA ARG A 372 7.94 23.29 37.72
C ARG A 372 8.02 21.93 37.03
N LEU A 373 8.40 21.91 35.75
CA LEU A 373 8.80 20.73 35.00
C LEU A 373 10.06 21.09 34.17
N PRO A 374 11.14 21.52 34.86
CA PRO A 374 12.19 22.33 34.24
C PRO A 374 13.05 21.55 33.26
N THR A 375 13.28 20.25 33.48
CA THR A 375 14.07 19.39 32.58
C THR A 375 13.42 19.29 31.20
N GLN A 376 12.13 18.94 31.12
CA GLN A 376 11.41 18.85 29.84
C GLN A 376 11.29 20.23 29.18
N ALA A 377 11.02 21.27 29.97
CA ALA A 377 10.91 22.63 29.46
C ALA A 377 12.22 23.12 28.85
N SER A 378 13.34 22.86 29.51
CA SER A 378 14.69 23.18 29.01
C SER A 378 15.00 22.39 27.74
N THR A 379 14.68 21.09 27.70
CA THR A 379 14.90 20.26 26.51
C THR A 379 14.10 20.74 25.29
N LEU A 380 12.80 21.01 25.45
CA LEU A 380 11.97 21.50 24.33
C LEU A 380 12.36 22.91 23.91
N TYR A 381 12.63 23.81 24.86
CA TYR A 381 13.10 25.16 24.54
C TYR A 381 14.46 25.14 23.82
N ALA A 382 15.40 24.32 24.30
CA ALA A 382 16.70 24.13 23.66
C ALA A 382 16.57 23.59 22.22
N ASN A 383 15.66 22.66 21.98
CA ASN A 383 15.37 22.16 20.63
C ASN A 383 14.85 23.27 19.72
N ASN A 384 13.90 24.08 20.20
CA ASN A 384 13.33 25.18 19.44
C ASN A 384 14.39 26.22 19.07
N VAL A 385 15.18 26.67 20.06
CA VAL A 385 16.24 27.66 19.86
C VAL A 385 17.35 27.11 18.95
N SER A 386 17.77 25.85 19.13
CA SER A 386 18.81 25.24 18.29
C SER A 386 18.36 25.10 16.85
N LYS A 387 17.12 24.67 16.61
CA LYS A 387 16.55 24.55 15.27
C LYS A 387 16.39 25.92 14.61
N LEU A 388 15.94 26.93 15.36
CA LEU A 388 15.84 28.31 14.88
C LEU A 388 17.23 28.84 14.50
N LEU A 389 18.23 28.67 15.37
CA LEU A 389 19.60 29.11 15.14
C LEU A 389 20.22 28.44 13.91
N LEU A 390 20.02 27.13 13.73
CA LEU A 390 20.51 26.39 12.55
C LEU A 390 19.72 26.70 11.27
N SER A 391 18.51 27.24 11.39
CA SER A 391 17.73 27.72 10.24
C SER A 391 18.15 29.12 9.78
N MET A 392 18.90 29.86 10.60
CA MET A 392 19.40 31.20 10.29
C MET A 392 20.67 31.12 9.44
N GLY A 393 20.60 31.66 8.23
CA GLY A 393 21.74 31.82 7.33
C GLY A 393 21.89 30.69 6.30
N ALA A 394 23.13 30.43 5.90
CA ALA A 394 23.47 29.42 4.90
C ALA A 394 24.10 28.19 5.56
N LYS A 395 24.34 27.13 4.78
CA LYS A 395 24.96 25.89 5.26
C LYS A 395 26.29 26.20 5.97
N ASP A 396 26.36 25.86 7.26
CA ASP A 396 27.50 26.03 8.16
C ASP A 396 27.94 27.49 8.43
N HIS A 397 27.12 28.49 8.05
CA HIS A 397 27.40 29.93 8.22
C HIS A 397 26.19 30.66 8.83
N PHE A 398 26.45 31.47 9.86
CA PHE A 398 25.45 32.27 10.54
C PHE A 398 25.36 33.67 9.95
N TYR A 399 24.16 34.07 9.57
CA TYR A 399 23.75 35.47 9.37
C TYR A 399 22.23 35.58 9.51
N LEU A 400 21.73 36.77 9.80
CA LEU A 400 20.29 37.02 9.85
C LEU A 400 19.77 37.29 8.43
N ASP A 401 19.16 36.27 7.81
CA ASP A 401 18.52 36.43 6.51
C ASP A 401 17.17 37.14 6.67
N MET A 402 17.15 38.45 6.46
CA MET A 402 15.93 39.26 6.58
C MET A 402 14.88 38.96 5.49
N ASN A 403 15.22 38.17 4.47
CA ASN A 403 14.23 37.66 3.51
C ASN A 403 13.47 36.44 4.06
N ASP A 404 14.00 35.78 5.09
CA ASP A 404 13.30 34.69 5.77
C ASP A 404 12.24 35.28 6.71
N GLU A 405 10.97 34.94 6.47
CA GLU A 405 9.83 35.44 7.25
C GLU A 405 9.91 35.09 8.74
N VAL A 406 10.52 33.95 9.10
CA VAL A 406 10.69 33.52 10.50
C VAL A 406 11.75 34.38 11.18
N VAL A 407 12.87 34.61 10.50
CA VAL A 407 13.97 35.46 11.00
C VAL A 407 13.49 36.90 11.11
N ARG A 408 12.83 37.42 10.06
CA ARG A 408 12.29 38.78 10.07
C ARG A 408 11.19 38.96 11.11
N GLY A 409 10.32 37.98 11.30
CA GLY A 409 9.22 38.03 12.27
C GLY A 409 9.72 38.00 13.72
N SER A 410 10.75 37.20 14.00
CA SER A 410 11.33 37.05 15.34
C SER A 410 12.39 38.11 15.70
N CYS A 411 13.00 38.77 14.71
CA CYS A 411 14.02 39.80 14.97
C CYS A 411 13.40 41.15 15.38
N VAL A 412 13.78 41.62 16.57
CA VAL A 412 13.30 42.88 17.16
C VAL A 412 14.29 44.02 16.92
N ILE A 413 15.58 43.75 17.10
CA ILE A 413 16.67 44.71 16.87
C ILE A 413 17.65 44.08 15.88
N ASP A 414 17.97 44.80 14.82
CA ASP A 414 19.02 44.43 13.86
C ASP A 414 20.14 45.46 13.93
N SER A 415 21.32 45.05 14.37
CA SER A 415 22.51 45.89 14.46
C SER A 415 22.26 47.24 15.17
N GLY A 416 21.52 47.21 16.29
CA GLY A 416 21.14 48.39 17.06
C GLY A 416 19.88 49.14 16.57
N LYS A 417 19.34 48.81 15.40
CA LYS A 417 18.12 49.44 14.86
C LYS A 417 16.86 48.66 15.25
N LEU A 418 15.87 49.35 15.80
CA LEU A 418 14.54 48.76 16.03
C LEU A 418 13.85 48.44 14.70
N ILE A 419 13.48 47.18 14.50
CA ILE A 419 12.74 46.72 13.31
C ILE A 419 11.40 46.04 13.67
N TRP A 420 11.03 46.03 14.95
CA TRP A 420 9.71 45.61 15.41
C TRP A 420 8.72 46.79 15.42
N PRO A 421 7.44 46.60 15.07
CA PRO A 421 6.82 45.35 14.61
C PRO A 421 7.19 44.96 13.17
N PRO A 422 7.16 43.66 12.82
CA PRO A 422 7.37 43.23 11.44
C PRO A 422 6.29 43.79 10.50
N PRO A 423 6.60 43.98 9.20
CA PRO A 423 5.59 44.38 8.22
C PRO A 423 4.47 43.34 8.17
N PRO A 424 3.21 43.76 7.94
CA PRO A 424 2.11 42.83 7.77
C PRO A 424 2.41 41.86 6.61
N PRO A 425 2.03 40.57 6.73
CA PRO A 425 2.26 39.59 5.68
C PRO A 425 1.64 40.06 4.34
N PRO A 426 2.23 39.71 3.19
CA PRO A 426 1.56 39.89 1.91
C PRO A 426 0.15 39.31 1.99
N ALA A 427 -0.85 40.04 1.47
CA ALA A 427 -2.21 39.51 1.41
C ALA A 427 -2.17 38.14 0.72
N PRO A 428 -2.88 37.11 1.24
CA PRO A 428 -2.96 35.83 0.56
C PRO A 428 -3.38 36.09 -0.88
N PRO A 429 -2.74 35.44 -1.87
CA PRO A 429 -3.07 35.67 -3.28
C PRO A 429 -4.59 35.58 -3.45
N ALA A 430 -5.19 36.60 -4.05
CA ALA A 430 -6.62 36.64 -4.34
C ALA A 430 -6.92 35.45 -5.27
N GLY A 431 -7.40 34.34 -4.70
CA GLY A 431 -7.52 33.07 -5.40
C GLY A 431 -7.03 31.85 -4.62
N ALA A 432 -6.38 32.00 -3.46
CA ALA A 432 -6.26 30.90 -2.51
C ALA A 432 -7.64 30.61 -1.92
N ALA A 433 -8.41 29.79 -2.65
CA ALA A 433 -9.60 29.14 -2.13
C ALA A 433 -9.28 28.59 -0.74
N ALA A 434 -10.26 28.66 0.17
CA ALA A 434 -10.24 27.90 1.41
C ALA A 434 -9.66 26.50 1.11
N PRO A 435 -8.76 25.94 1.95
CA PRO A 435 -8.23 24.60 1.72
C PRO A 435 -9.42 23.73 1.35
N ALA A 436 -9.40 23.20 0.12
CA ALA A 436 -10.54 22.53 -0.45
C ALA A 436 -11.07 21.60 0.63
N ALA A 437 -12.32 21.82 1.06
CA ALA A 437 -12.99 20.91 1.98
C ALA A 437 -12.61 19.51 1.51
N LYS A 438 -11.99 18.70 2.40
CA LYS A 438 -11.48 17.36 2.09
C LYS A 438 -12.37 16.79 1.01
N ALA A 439 -11.82 16.64 -0.19
CA ALA A 439 -12.62 16.17 -1.32
C ALA A 439 -13.37 14.94 -0.80
N PRO A 440 -14.72 14.96 -0.83
CA PRO A 440 -15.49 13.85 -0.30
C PRO A 440 -14.89 12.58 -0.87
N THR A 441 -14.52 11.64 0.01
CA THR A 441 -14.04 10.33 -0.42
C THR A 441 -14.99 9.84 -1.53
N PRO A 442 -14.53 9.12 -2.58
CA PRO A 442 -15.38 8.75 -3.72
C PRO A 442 -16.74 8.11 -3.36
N LYS A 443 -16.91 7.61 -2.13
CA LYS A 443 -18.19 7.18 -1.54
C LYS A 443 -19.22 8.28 -1.27
N GLU A 444 -18.84 9.54 -1.07
CA GLU A 444 -19.76 10.64 -0.74
C GLU A 444 -20.31 11.37 -1.97
N LEU A 445 -19.68 11.23 -3.15
CA LEU A 445 -20.15 11.86 -4.38
C LEU A 445 -21.34 11.13 -5.05
N GLU A 446 -21.77 9.98 -4.53
CA GLU A 446 -22.89 9.21 -5.08
C GLU A 446 -23.85 8.62 -4.02
N ALA A 447 -24.21 9.38 -3.00
CA ALA A 447 -25.49 9.11 -2.32
C ALA A 447 -26.64 9.76 -3.11
N LYS A 448 -26.78 9.43 -4.40
CA LYS A 448 -28.10 9.57 -5.05
C LYS A 448 -29.02 8.61 -4.30
N GLU A 449 -30.23 9.06 -3.93
CA GLU A 449 -31.23 8.13 -3.43
C GLU A 449 -31.33 6.96 -4.41
N PRO A 450 -31.13 5.71 -3.96
CA PRO A 450 -31.10 4.57 -4.87
C PRO A 450 -32.44 4.50 -5.59
N ASP A 451 -32.39 4.46 -6.93
CA ASP A 451 -33.57 4.28 -7.76
C ASP A 451 -34.07 2.83 -7.61
N TYR A 452 -34.85 2.60 -6.55
CA TYR A 452 -35.38 1.28 -6.22
C TYR A 452 -36.17 0.67 -7.38
N PHE A 453 -36.89 1.48 -8.17
CA PHE A 453 -37.61 0.98 -9.34
C PHE A 453 -36.64 0.56 -10.44
N GLY A 454 -35.67 1.42 -10.79
CA GLY A 454 -34.68 1.13 -11.81
C GLY A 454 -33.83 -0.09 -11.48
N ASP A 455 -33.39 -0.23 -10.23
CA ASP A 455 -32.59 -1.38 -9.79
C ASP A 455 -33.42 -2.67 -9.74
N THR A 456 -34.68 -2.60 -9.28
CA THR A 456 -35.61 -3.72 -9.34
C THR A 456 -35.91 -4.12 -10.78
N LEU A 457 -36.14 -3.16 -11.68
CA LEU A 457 -36.40 -3.41 -13.10
C LEU A 457 -35.19 -4.05 -13.78
N LYS A 458 -33.97 -3.55 -13.53
CA LYS A 458 -32.74 -4.16 -14.06
C LYS A 458 -32.59 -5.60 -13.56
N SER A 459 -32.82 -5.84 -12.27
CA SER A 459 -32.76 -7.17 -11.67
C SER A 459 -33.80 -8.11 -12.28
N ALA A 460 -35.07 -7.70 -12.30
CA ALA A 460 -36.17 -8.47 -12.89
C ALA A 460 -35.94 -8.74 -14.39
N SER A 461 -35.42 -7.76 -15.13
CA SER A 461 -35.08 -7.92 -16.55
C SER A 461 -33.93 -8.91 -16.75
N ALA A 462 -32.90 -8.88 -15.89
CA ALA A 462 -31.79 -9.83 -15.96
C ALA A 462 -32.25 -11.26 -15.67
N TYR A 463 -33.05 -11.48 -14.61
CA TYR A 463 -33.65 -12.79 -14.32
C TYR A 463 -34.61 -13.23 -15.43
N GLY A 464 -35.44 -12.31 -15.95
CA GLY A 464 -36.35 -12.58 -17.06
C GLY A 464 -35.61 -13.03 -18.33
N ALA A 465 -34.50 -12.35 -18.68
CA ALA A 465 -33.65 -12.74 -19.80
C ALA A 465 -32.99 -14.11 -19.57
N GLY A 466 -32.51 -14.39 -18.36
CA GLY A 466 -31.94 -15.69 -17.99
C GLY A 466 -32.95 -16.84 -18.11
N LEU A 467 -34.14 -16.68 -17.52
CA LEU A 467 -35.22 -17.67 -17.61
C LEU A 467 -35.72 -17.85 -19.05
N GLY A 468 -35.85 -16.74 -19.81
CA GLY A 468 -36.21 -16.79 -21.22
C GLY A 468 -35.18 -17.55 -22.07
N THR A 469 -33.88 -17.38 -21.78
CA THR A 469 -32.80 -18.12 -22.45
C THR A 469 -32.89 -19.63 -22.17
N LEU A 470 -33.19 -20.03 -20.92
CA LEU A 470 -33.38 -21.45 -20.57
C LEU A 470 -34.56 -22.08 -21.33
N LEU A 471 -35.70 -21.38 -21.44
CA LEU A 471 -36.84 -21.84 -22.24
C LEU A 471 -36.48 -21.96 -23.74
N GLY A 472 -35.73 -20.98 -24.26
CA GLY A 472 -35.24 -21.01 -25.64
C GLY A 472 -34.32 -22.20 -25.91
N LEU A 473 -33.35 -22.47 -25.02
CA LEU A 473 -32.47 -23.64 -25.10
C LEU A 473 -33.25 -24.96 -25.02
N GLY A 474 -34.28 -25.03 -24.18
CA GLY A 474 -35.19 -26.18 -24.12
C GLY A 474 -35.97 -26.40 -25.42
N TYR A 475 -36.44 -25.32 -26.05
CA TYR A 475 -37.16 -25.39 -27.33
C TYR A 475 -36.28 -25.89 -28.50
N VAL A 476 -35.00 -25.50 -28.54
CA VAL A 476 -34.05 -25.92 -29.59
C VAL A 476 -33.28 -27.20 -29.25
N SER A 477 -33.54 -27.81 -28.09
CA SER A 477 -32.87 -29.04 -27.64
C SER A 477 -33.16 -30.19 -28.61
N PRO A 478 -32.14 -30.83 -29.22
CA PRO A 478 -32.37 -31.91 -30.18
C PRO A 478 -32.79 -33.23 -29.50
N ASN A 479 -32.32 -33.48 -28.27
CA ASN A 479 -32.56 -34.73 -27.56
C ASN A 479 -32.38 -34.58 -26.04
N ALA A 480 -32.69 -35.65 -25.29
CA ALA A 480 -32.56 -35.67 -23.83
C ALA A 480 -31.09 -35.60 -23.35
N ALA A 481 -30.13 -36.09 -24.14
CA ALA A 481 -28.71 -36.03 -23.79
C ALA A 481 -28.21 -34.59 -23.71
N PHE A 482 -28.58 -33.73 -24.66
CA PHE A 482 -28.28 -32.29 -24.60
C PHE A 482 -28.86 -31.63 -23.34
N SER A 483 -30.13 -31.92 -23.02
CA SER A 483 -30.78 -31.38 -21.80
C SER A 483 -30.10 -31.88 -20.51
N GLY A 484 -29.70 -33.15 -20.47
CA GLY A 484 -28.92 -33.73 -19.37
C GLY A 484 -27.56 -33.04 -19.21
N MET A 485 -26.82 -32.88 -20.31
CA MET A 485 -25.52 -32.22 -20.32
C MET A 485 -25.63 -30.74 -19.90
N LEU A 486 -26.65 -30.02 -20.37
CA LEU A 486 -26.91 -28.63 -19.98
C LEU A 486 -27.19 -28.50 -18.49
N THR A 487 -27.92 -29.46 -17.91
CA THR A 487 -28.16 -29.56 -16.47
C THR A 487 -26.85 -29.76 -15.71
N THR A 488 -26.03 -30.73 -16.13
CA THR A 488 -24.71 -30.98 -15.54
C THR A 488 -23.80 -29.76 -15.64
N PHE A 489 -23.76 -29.10 -16.80
CA PHE A 489 -23.00 -27.87 -17.04
C PHE A 489 -23.42 -26.75 -16.08
N SER A 490 -24.72 -26.53 -15.93
CA SER A 490 -25.27 -25.47 -15.08
C SER A 490 -24.95 -25.71 -13.60
N LEU A 491 -25.17 -26.93 -13.10
CA LEU A 491 -24.82 -27.28 -11.72
C LEU A 491 -23.31 -27.20 -11.47
N SER A 492 -22.49 -27.67 -12.43
CA SER A 492 -21.03 -27.63 -12.31
C SER A 492 -20.48 -26.20 -12.34
N THR A 493 -21.11 -25.30 -13.08
CA THR A 493 -20.77 -23.87 -13.07
C THR A 493 -21.04 -23.25 -11.70
N ILE A 494 -22.16 -23.59 -11.06
CA ILE A 494 -22.48 -23.14 -9.69
C ILE A 494 -21.49 -23.72 -8.67
N VAL A 495 -21.16 -25.01 -8.78
CA VAL A 495 -20.14 -25.66 -7.95
C VAL A 495 -18.78 -24.98 -8.12
N GLY A 496 -18.39 -24.70 -9.37
CA GLY A 496 -17.15 -23.99 -9.70
C GLY A 496 -17.12 -22.59 -9.10
N TYR A 497 -18.22 -21.85 -9.20
CA TYR A 497 -18.36 -20.52 -8.61
C TYR A 497 -18.08 -20.54 -7.09
N HIS A 498 -18.78 -21.40 -6.34
CA HIS A 498 -18.61 -21.45 -4.89
C HIS A 498 -17.27 -22.02 -4.46
N THR A 499 -16.74 -23.00 -5.19
CA THR A 499 -15.47 -23.64 -4.85
C THR A 499 -14.31 -22.66 -4.98
N VAL A 500 -14.28 -21.84 -6.03
CA VAL A 500 -13.19 -20.89 -6.29
C VAL A 500 -13.22 -19.73 -5.31
N TRP A 501 -14.40 -19.19 -4.97
CA TRP A 501 -14.50 -18.15 -3.94
C TRP A 501 -14.03 -18.61 -2.56
N GLY A 502 -14.04 -19.93 -2.29
CA GLY A 502 -13.52 -20.52 -1.07
C GLY A 502 -12.00 -20.70 -1.04
N VAL A 503 -11.28 -20.45 -2.14
CA VAL A 503 -9.82 -20.60 -2.21
C VAL A 503 -9.12 -19.46 -1.47
N THR A 504 -8.09 -19.77 -0.68
CA THR A 504 -7.31 -18.73 -0.01
C THR A 504 -6.58 -17.84 -1.04
N PRO A 505 -6.61 -16.50 -0.94
CA PRO A 505 -5.94 -15.61 -1.90
C PRO A 505 -4.44 -15.92 -2.12
N ALA A 506 -3.73 -16.29 -1.05
CA ALA A 506 -2.34 -16.72 -1.11
C ALA A 506 -2.09 -17.96 -2.00
N LEU A 507 -3.13 -18.73 -2.31
CA LEU A 507 -3.09 -19.95 -3.12
C LEU A 507 -3.67 -19.75 -4.54
N HIS A 508 -3.93 -18.52 -4.98
CA HIS A 508 -4.42 -18.26 -6.36
C HIS A 508 -3.43 -18.68 -7.45
N SER A 509 -2.12 -18.56 -7.23
CA SER A 509 -1.11 -19.06 -8.17
C SER A 509 -1.15 -20.61 -8.28
N PRO A 510 -1.13 -21.35 -7.15
CA PRO A 510 -1.39 -22.80 -7.16
C PRO A 510 -2.74 -23.20 -7.79
N LEU A 511 -3.81 -22.43 -7.56
CA LEU A 511 -5.12 -22.66 -8.18
C LEU A 511 -5.04 -22.63 -9.71
N MET A 512 -4.39 -21.60 -10.28
CA MET A 512 -4.15 -21.52 -11.73
C MET A 512 -3.32 -22.71 -12.23
N SER A 513 -2.32 -23.15 -11.47
CA SER A 513 -1.52 -24.32 -11.83
C SER A 513 -2.35 -25.62 -11.81
N VAL A 514 -3.22 -25.81 -10.82
CA VAL A 514 -4.14 -26.97 -10.74
C VAL A 514 -5.15 -26.93 -11.89
N THR A 515 -5.76 -25.79 -12.19
CA THR A 515 -6.70 -25.69 -13.31
C THR A 515 -6.02 -26.03 -14.62
N ASN A 516 -4.75 -25.67 -14.79
CA ASN A 516 -3.98 -26.03 -15.98
C ASN A 516 -3.66 -27.52 -16.04
N ALA A 517 -3.28 -28.13 -14.93
CA ALA A 517 -3.04 -29.57 -14.85
C ALA A 517 -4.31 -30.37 -15.23
N VAL A 518 -5.45 -29.96 -14.64
CA VAL A 518 -6.74 -30.61 -14.83
C VAL A 518 -7.32 -30.34 -16.23
N SER A 519 -7.06 -29.17 -16.83
CA SER A 519 -7.44 -28.85 -18.22
C SER A 519 -6.82 -29.80 -19.26
N GLY A 520 -5.73 -30.49 -18.88
CA GLY A 520 -5.14 -31.58 -19.66
C GLY A 520 -6.11 -32.75 -19.92
N ILE A 521 -7.30 -32.78 -19.29
CA ILE A 521 -8.36 -33.73 -19.61
C ILE A 521 -8.89 -33.62 -21.04
N THR A 522 -8.55 -32.56 -21.78
CA THR A 522 -8.66 -32.54 -23.26
C THR A 522 -8.01 -33.77 -23.93
N ALA A 523 -7.09 -34.46 -23.26
CA ALA A 523 -6.57 -35.75 -23.68
C ALA A 523 -7.67 -36.81 -23.88
N VAL A 524 -8.76 -36.76 -23.10
CA VAL A 524 -9.93 -37.64 -23.26
C VAL A 524 -10.56 -37.46 -24.64
N GLY A 525 -10.73 -36.22 -25.10
CA GLY A 525 -11.24 -35.93 -26.44
C GLY A 525 -10.32 -36.45 -27.55
N GLY A 526 -9.00 -36.28 -27.38
CA GLY A 526 -8.01 -36.86 -28.28
C GLY A 526 -8.06 -38.40 -28.34
N LEU A 527 -8.12 -39.05 -27.17
CA LEU A 527 -8.17 -40.51 -27.05
C LEU A 527 -9.41 -41.11 -27.72
N LEU A 528 -10.58 -40.47 -27.57
CA LEU A 528 -11.82 -40.91 -28.22
C LEU A 528 -11.73 -40.92 -29.76
N LEU A 529 -10.84 -40.11 -30.34
CA LEU A 529 -10.64 -40.02 -31.79
C LEU A 529 -9.45 -40.85 -32.30
N MET A 530 -8.62 -41.39 -31.39
CA MET A 530 -7.48 -42.23 -31.76
C MET A 530 -7.95 -43.63 -32.19
N GLY A 531 -7.26 -44.24 -33.15
CA GLY A 531 -7.57 -45.55 -33.69
C GLY A 531 -6.60 -45.96 -34.80
N GLY A 532 -6.88 -47.07 -35.47
CA GLY A 532 -5.98 -47.65 -36.47
C GLY A 532 -5.21 -48.84 -35.88
N GLY A 533 -3.88 -48.72 -35.76
CA GLY A 533 -3.01 -49.73 -35.13
C GLY A 533 -1.91 -49.05 -34.30
N LEU A 534 -0.65 -49.51 -34.43
CA LEU A 534 0.48 -48.81 -33.80
C LEU A 534 0.68 -47.37 -34.31
N THR A 535 0.17 -47.08 -35.51
CA THR A 535 0.16 -45.75 -36.11
C THR A 535 -1.26 -45.38 -36.57
N PRO A 536 -1.61 -44.07 -36.61
CA PRO A 536 -2.89 -43.64 -37.15
C PRO A 536 -3.06 -44.09 -38.60
N SER A 537 -4.30 -44.41 -39.00
CA SER A 537 -4.64 -44.82 -40.37
C SER A 537 -5.30 -43.72 -41.19
N ASN A 538 -5.85 -42.69 -40.55
CA ASN A 538 -6.51 -41.57 -41.21
C ASN A 538 -6.23 -40.22 -40.51
N VAL A 539 -6.75 -39.14 -41.11
CA VAL A 539 -6.54 -37.77 -40.63
C VAL A 539 -7.15 -37.53 -39.24
N PRO A 540 -8.43 -37.87 -38.95
CA PRO A 540 -9.00 -37.73 -37.60
C PRO A 540 -8.16 -38.43 -36.52
N GLN A 541 -7.70 -39.66 -36.77
CA GLN A 541 -6.87 -40.41 -35.82
C GLN A 541 -5.51 -39.76 -35.60
N SER A 542 -4.92 -39.17 -36.64
CA SER A 542 -3.66 -38.43 -36.54
C SER A 542 -3.83 -37.16 -35.70
N LEU A 543 -4.91 -36.42 -35.94
CA LEU A 543 -5.26 -35.22 -35.17
C LEU A 543 -5.58 -35.58 -33.71
N GLY A 544 -6.32 -36.65 -33.45
CA GLY A 544 -6.59 -37.18 -32.11
C GLY A 544 -5.31 -37.53 -31.35
N ALA A 545 -4.34 -38.16 -32.01
CA ALA A 545 -3.03 -38.44 -31.42
C ALA A 545 -2.24 -37.16 -31.09
N VAL A 546 -2.31 -36.12 -31.94
CA VAL A 546 -1.68 -34.82 -31.66
C VAL A 546 -2.35 -34.12 -30.47
N ALA A 547 -3.69 -34.13 -30.41
CA ALA A 547 -4.44 -33.58 -29.28
C ALA A 547 -4.07 -34.29 -27.97
N ALA A 548 -4.10 -35.63 -27.95
CA ALA A 548 -3.71 -36.41 -26.77
C ALA A 548 -2.24 -36.14 -26.35
N PHE A 549 -1.33 -35.99 -27.31
CA PHE A 549 0.08 -35.65 -27.05
C PHE A 549 0.21 -34.31 -26.30
N ILE A 550 -0.35 -33.23 -26.86
CA ILE A 550 -0.19 -31.88 -26.29
C ILE A 550 -0.96 -31.73 -24.97
N SER A 551 -2.12 -32.36 -24.83
CA SER A 551 -2.87 -32.38 -23.57
C SER A 551 -2.09 -33.11 -22.48
N SER A 552 -1.37 -34.18 -22.82
CA SER A 552 -0.52 -34.90 -21.87
C SER A 552 0.68 -34.08 -21.38
N ILE A 553 1.20 -33.14 -22.20
CA ILE A 553 2.21 -32.16 -21.75
C ILE A 553 1.65 -31.32 -20.59
N ASN A 554 0.40 -30.87 -20.70
CA ASN A 554 -0.25 -30.10 -19.64
C ASN A 554 -0.47 -30.93 -18.36
N ILE A 555 -0.86 -32.20 -18.47
CA ILE A 555 -0.99 -33.10 -17.31
C ILE A 555 0.35 -33.24 -16.58
N GLY A 556 1.40 -33.67 -17.30
CA GLY A 556 2.72 -33.93 -16.70
C GLY A 556 3.39 -32.66 -16.16
N GLY A 557 3.23 -31.54 -16.86
CA GLY A 557 3.75 -30.24 -16.43
C GLY A 557 2.97 -29.67 -15.25
N GLY A 558 1.65 -29.53 -15.38
CA GLY A 558 0.80 -28.84 -14.42
C GLY A 558 0.81 -29.47 -13.03
N PHE A 559 0.70 -30.79 -12.90
CA PHE A 559 0.72 -31.45 -11.59
C PHE A 559 2.07 -31.32 -10.89
N LEU A 560 3.18 -31.38 -11.64
CA LEU A 560 4.52 -31.23 -11.07
C LEU A 560 4.79 -29.79 -10.61
N VAL A 561 4.38 -28.79 -11.41
CA VAL A 561 4.47 -27.37 -11.01
C VAL A 561 3.65 -27.12 -9.75
N THR A 562 2.41 -27.61 -9.74
CA THR A 562 1.52 -27.50 -8.58
C THR A 562 2.18 -28.08 -7.34
N GLN A 563 2.69 -29.31 -7.41
CA GLN A 563 3.35 -29.95 -6.28
C GLN A 563 4.52 -29.12 -5.76
N ARG A 564 5.40 -28.65 -6.65
CA ARG A 564 6.54 -27.80 -6.28
C ARG A 564 6.10 -26.54 -5.53
N MET A 565 5.07 -25.85 -6.01
CA MET A 565 4.57 -24.62 -5.39
C MET A 565 3.95 -24.88 -4.03
N LEU A 566 3.16 -25.96 -3.90
CA LEU A 566 2.51 -26.30 -2.63
C LEU A 566 3.53 -26.73 -1.56
N ASP A 567 4.61 -27.40 -1.96
CA ASP A 567 5.67 -27.81 -1.05
C ASP A 567 6.47 -26.61 -0.49
N MET A 568 6.50 -25.46 -1.20
CA MET A 568 7.13 -24.23 -0.70
C MET A 568 6.38 -23.63 0.50
N PHE A 569 5.08 -23.88 0.62
CA PHE A 569 4.29 -23.41 1.77
C PHE A 569 4.45 -24.29 3.02
N LYS A 570 5.12 -25.43 2.92
CA LYS A 570 5.36 -26.33 4.05
C LYS A 570 6.41 -25.73 4.97
N ARG A 571 6.06 -25.53 6.24
CA ARG A 571 7.00 -25.01 7.23
C ARG A 571 7.92 -26.13 7.72
N PRO A 572 9.18 -25.83 8.08
CA PRO A 572 10.07 -26.79 8.73
C PRO A 572 9.52 -27.33 10.05
N THR A 573 8.62 -26.58 10.70
CA THR A 573 7.99 -26.91 11.99
C THR A 573 6.63 -27.61 11.85
N ASP A 574 6.12 -27.80 10.62
CA ASP A 574 4.87 -28.52 10.42
C ASP A 574 5.04 -30.02 10.73
N PRO A 575 4.00 -30.70 11.25
CA PRO A 575 4.05 -32.15 11.48
C PRO A 575 4.37 -32.94 10.20
N PRO A 576 4.96 -34.15 10.31
CA PRO A 576 5.16 -35.05 9.18
C PRO A 576 3.83 -35.36 8.48
N GLU A 577 3.84 -35.36 7.15
CA GLU A 577 2.67 -35.66 6.32
C GLU A 577 2.91 -36.95 5.54
N PHE A 578 1.85 -37.76 5.41
CA PHE A 578 1.91 -39.08 4.79
C PHE A 578 1.15 -39.10 3.46
N ASN A 579 1.49 -38.19 2.54
CA ASN A 579 0.75 -37.98 1.28
C ASN A 579 0.69 -39.23 0.39
N TYR A 580 1.62 -40.18 0.53
CA TYR A 580 1.58 -41.46 -0.17
C TYR A 580 0.33 -42.30 0.17
N LEU A 581 -0.32 -42.06 1.32
CA LEU A 581 -1.57 -42.74 1.68
C LEU A 581 -2.73 -42.39 0.74
N TYR A 582 -2.68 -41.25 0.05
CA TYR A 582 -3.67 -40.90 -0.97
C TYR A 582 -3.57 -41.80 -2.23
N LEU A 583 -2.55 -42.65 -2.35
CA LEU A 583 -2.54 -43.74 -3.33
C LEU A 583 -3.65 -44.76 -3.06
N VAL A 584 -4.11 -44.91 -1.81
CA VAL A 584 -5.19 -45.86 -1.47
C VAL A 584 -6.51 -45.53 -2.19
N PRO A 585 -7.09 -44.32 -2.07
CA PRO A 585 -8.30 -43.97 -2.82
C PRO A 585 -8.06 -43.94 -4.34
N GLY A 586 -6.87 -43.53 -4.81
CA GLY A 586 -6.53 -43.56 -6.23
C GLY A 586 -6.50 -44.97 -6.82
N ALA A 587 -5.82 -45.90 -6.15
CA ALA A 587 -5.78 -47.32 -6.51
C ALA A 587 -7.16 -47.98 -6.39
N THR A 588 -7.98 -47.57 -5.42
CA THR A 588 -9.35 -48.05 -5.28
C THR A 588 -10.22 -47.61 -6.46
N LEU A 589 -10.15 -46.34 -6.85
CA LEU A 589 -10.92 -45.83 -7.99
C LEU A 589 -10.49 -46.50 -9.30
N VAL A 590 -9.19 -46.45 -9.63
CA VAL A 590 -8.65 -46.96 -10.91
C VAL A 590 -8.64 -48.49 -10.96
N GLY A 591 -8.10 -49.14 -9.92
CA GLY A 591 -7.98 -50.59 -9.84
C GLY A 591 -9.32 -51.28 -9.60
N GLY A 592 -10.17 -50.70 -8.74
CA GLY A 592 -11.54 -51.18 -8.52
C GLY A 592 -12.38 -51.07 -9.78
N TYR A 593 -12.29 -49.94 -10.50
CA TYR A 593 -12.90 -49.81 -11.83
C TYR A 593 -12.43 -50.88 -12.81
N GLY A 594 -11.11 -51.10 -12.92
CA GLY A 594 -10.55 -52.13 -13.79
C GLY A 594 -11.01 -53.55 -13.44
N ALA A 595 -11.09 -53.88 -12.15
CA ALA A 595 -11.60 -55.18 -11.68
C ALA A 595 -13.08 -55.38 -11.99
N LEU A 596 -13.91 -54.35 -11.78
CA LEU A 596 -15.35 -54.40 -12.09
C LEU A 596 -15.60 -54.46 -13.60
N LEU A 597 -14.79 -53.76 -14.39
CA LEU A 597 -14.83 -53.81 -15.85
C LEU A 597 -14.50 -55.21 -16.36
N TYR A 598 -13.47 -55.86 -15.79
CA TYR A 598 -13.12 -57.25 -16.10
C TYR A 598 -14.25 -58.24 -15.75
N GLN A 599 -15.04 -57.95 -14.71
CA GLN A 599 -16.22 -58.74 -14.34
C GLN A 599 -17.46 -58.49 -15.22
N GLY A 600 -17.33 -57.70 -16.29
CA GLY A 600 -18.44 -57.39 -17.20
C GLY A 600 -19.23 -56.13 -16.82
N GLY A 601 -18.63 -55.21 -16.07
CA GLY A 601 -19.23 -53.90 -15.79
C GLY A 601 -19.59 -53.15 -17.07
N GLY A 602 -20.83 -52.63 -17.12
CA GLY A 602 -21.38 -51.98 -18.31
C GLY A 602 -21.35 -50.45 -18.26
N HIS A 603 -22.19 -49.83 -19.07
CA HIS A 603 -22.28 -48.38 -19.28
C HIS A 603 -22.33 -47.54 -17.99
N ASP A 604 -23.12 -47.96 -17.00
CA ASP A 604 -23.30 -47.20 -15.75
C ASP A 604 -22.01 -47.12 -14.93
N LEU A 605 -21.14 -48.13 -15.02
CA LEU A 605 -19.83 -48.11 -14.36
C LEU A 605 -18.95 -46.99 -14.91
N HIS A 606 -18.95 -46.78 -16.24
CA HIS A 606 -18.19 -45.71 -16.88
C HIS A 606 -18.70 -44.32 -16.45
N GLN A 607 -20.02 -44.13 -16.46
CA GLN A 607 -20.63 -42.84 -16.07
C GLN A 607 -20.37 -42.52 -14.60
N LEU A 608 -20.45 -43.52 -13.71
CA LEU A 608 -20.13 -43.33 -12.29
C LEU A 608 -18.64 -43.13 -12.06
N ALA A 609 -17.75 -43.73 -12.86
CA ALA A 609 -16.33 -43.43 -12.82
C ALA A 609 -16.03 -41.99 -13.24
N TYR A 610 -16.69 -41.48 -14.29
CA TYR A 610 -16.63 -40.06 -14.68
C TYR A 610 -17.15 -39.13 -13.60
N LEU A 611 -18.23 -39.49 -12.90
CA LEU A 611 -18.71 -38.74 -11.75
C LEU A 611 -17.68 -38.72 -10.61
N GLY A 612 -17.12 -39.89 -10.25
CA GLY A 612 -16.07 -39.98 -9.23
C GLY A 612 -14.84 -39.14 -9.58
N SER A 613 -14.41 -39.17 -10.84
CA SER A 613 -13.33 -38.33 -11.35
C SER A 613 -13.66 -36.85 -11.29
N SER A 614 -14.88 -36.47 -11.69
CA SER A 614 -15.37 -35.10 -11.62
C SER A 614 -15.36 -34.57 -10.19
N LEU A 615 -15.85 -35.35 -9.22
CA LEU A 615 -15.85 -34.99 -7.81
C LEU A 615 -14.43 -34.85 -7.24
N CYS A 616 -13.50 -35.69 -7.66
CA CYS A 616 -12.08 -35.56 -7.31
C CYS A 616 -11.49 -34.25 -7.89
N CYS A 617 -11.84 -33.86 -9.13
CA CYS A 617 -11.43 -32.59 -9.71
C CYS A 617 -12.05 -31.38 -8.98
N VAL A 618 -13.31 -31.46 -8.54
CA VAL A 618 -13.91 -30.44 -7.65
C VAL A 618 -13.11 -30.34 -6.35
N GLY A 619 -12.87 -31.48 -5.70
CA GLY A 619 -12.08 -31.58 -4.47
C GLY A 619 -10.65 -31.07 -4.62
N ALA A 620 -10.09 -31.10 -5.84
CA ALA A 620 -8.78 -30.53 -6.13
C ALA A 620 -8.76 -29.01 -5.90
N LEU A 621 -9.80 -28.31 -6.35
CA LEU A 621 -9.98 -26.88 -6.15
C LEU A 621 -10.39 -26.58 -4.70
N THR A 622 -11.33 -27.36 -4.14
CA THR A 622 -11.78 -27.18 -2.75
C THR A 622 -10.62 -27.36 -1.75
N GLY A 623 -9.68 -28.28 -2.02
CA GLY A 623 -8.51 -28.51 -1.18
C GLY A 623 -7.59 -27.29 -1.05
N LEU A 624 -7.65 -26.34 -2.00
CA LEU A 624 -6.90 -25.08 -1.97
C LEU A 624 -7.55 -24.00 -1.10
N SER A 625 -8.65 -24.29 -0.41
CA SER A 625 -9.28 -23.38 0.57
C SER A 625 -8.44 -23.13 1.83
N SER A 626 -7.40 -23.92 2.05
CA SER A 626 -6.44 -23.73 3.13
C SER A 626 -5.06 -24.27 2.76
N GLN A 627 -4.02 -23.60 3.24
CA GLN A 627 -2.63 -24.06 3.18
C GLN A 627 -2.43 -25.40 3.89
N LYS A 628 -3.33 -25.84 4.78
CA LYS A 628 -3.23 -27.16 5.43
C LYS A 628 -3.74 -28.30 4.54
N THR A 629 -4.73 -28.03 3.70
CA THR A 629 -5.39 -29.03 2.84
C THR A 629 -4.90 -29.00 1.40
N CYS A 630 -4.07 -28.02 1.02
CA CYS A 630 -3.71 -27.79 -0.38
C CYS A 630 -3.03 -29.00 -1.06
N ARG A 631 -2.21 -29.78 -0.32
CA ARG A 631 -1.59 -31.02 -0.84
C ARG A 631 -2.62 -32.11 -1.17
N LEU A 632 -3.67 -32.24 -0.35
CA LEU A 632 -4.80 -33.13 -0.65
C LEU A 632 -5.49 -32.69 -1.94
N GLY A 633 -5.65 -31.38 -2.16
CA GLY A 633 -6.19 -30.86 -3.42
C GLY A 633 -5.41 -31.36 -4.64
N ASN A 634 -4.08 -31.27 -4.61
CA ASN A 634 -3.26 -31.78 -5.72
C ASN A 634 -3.42 -33.30 -5.92
N ALA A 635 -3.45 -34.08 -4.83
CA ALA A 635 -3.66 -35.52 -4.89
C ALA A 635 -5.02 -35.90 -5.49
N LEU A 636 -6.10 -35.23 -5.08
CA LEU A 636 -7.45 -35.45 -5.64
C LEU A 636 -7.50 -35.07 -7.13
N GLY A 637 -6.81 -34.00 -7.55
CA GLY A 637 -6.70 -33.66 -8.97
C GLY A 637 -6.04 -34.77 -9.78
N MET A 638 -4.93 -35.33 -9.30
CA MET A 638 -4.25 -36.46 -9.95
C MET A 638 -5.16 -37.71 -10.03
N ILE A 639 -5.88 -38.01 -8.95
CA ILE A 639 -6.85 -39.13 -8.91
C ILE A 639 -7.98 -38.89 -9.92
N GLY A 640 -8.52 -37.67 -9.98
CA GLY A 640 -9.60 -37.29 -10.88
C GLY A 640 -9.22 -37.45 -12.35
N VAL A 641 -8.09 -36.87 -12.76
CA VAL A 641 -7.59 -36.96 -14.14
C VAL A 641 -7.25 -38.41 -14.52
N SER A 642 -6.56 -39.15 -13.64
CA SER A 642 -6.18 -40.55 -13.90
C SER A 642 -7.41 -41.45 -14.02
N GLY A 643 -8.39 -41.27 -13.13
CA GLY A 643 -9.67 -41.99 -13.20
C GLY A 643 -10.44 -41.68 -14.48
N GLY A 644 -10.41 -40.43 -14.95
CA GLY A 644 -11.09 -40.00 -16.16
C GLY A 644 -10.50 -40.64 -17.41
N VAL A 645 -9.17 -40.57 -17.55
CA VAL A 645 -8.44 -41.22 -18.64
C VAL A 645 -8.65 -42.74 -18.61
N THR A 646 -8.60 -43.37 -17.43
CA THR A 646 -8.84 -44.83 -17.29
C THR A 646 -10.26 -45.20 -17.68
N ALA A 647 -11.26 -44.41 -17.27
CA ALA A 647 -12.65 -44.62 -17.63
C ALA A 647 -12.83 -44.54 -19.15
N THR A 648 -12.25 -43.53 -19.81
CA THR A 648 -12.24 -43.39 -21.28
C THR A 648 -11.62 -44.60 -21.97
N LEU A 649 -10.46 -45.07 -21.51
CA LEU A 649 -9.83 -46.29 -22.06
C LEU A 649 -10.73 -47.51 -21.91
N GLY A 650 -11.44 -47.63 -20.78
CA GLY A 650 -12.39 -48.72 -20.55
C GLY A 650 -13.68 -48.61 -21.36
N ILE A 651 -14.11 -47.41 -21.76
CA ILE A 651 -15.21 -47.22 -22.72
C ILE A 651 -14.77 -47.67 -24.12
N LEU A 652 -13.54 -47.33 -24.52
CA LEU A 652 -13.02 -47.60 -25.86
C LEU A 652 -12.64 -49.08 -26.08
N GLN A 653 -12.19 -49.79 -25.04
CA GLN A 653 -11.66 -51.16 -25.13
C GLN A 653 -10.69 -51.35 -26.32
N PRO A 654 -9.62 -50.52 -26.42
CA PRO A 654 -8.77 -50.51 -27.61
C PRO A 654 -8.01 -51.82 -27.81
N GLU A 655 -7.77 -52.19 -29.06
CA GLU A 655 -6.85 -53.28 -29.41
C GLU A 655 -5.44 -53.01 -28.82
N PRO A 656 -4.67 -54.03 -28.41
CA PRO A 656 -3.33 -53.83 -27.85
C PRO A 656 -2.40 -52.91 -28.66
N SER A 657 -2.50 -52.93 -30.00
CA SER A 657 -1.71 -52.07 -30.89
C SER A 657 -2.05 -50.58 -30.74
N VAL A 658 -3.34 -50.24 -30.69
CA VAL A 658 -3.86 -48.88 -30.46
C VAL A 658 -3.62 -48.44 -29.01
N LEU A 659 -3.78 -49.35 -28.04
CA LEU A 659 -3.47 -49.05 -26.64
C LEU A 659 -1.98 -48.70 -26.45
N ALA A 660 -1.09 -49.43 -27.13
CA ALA A 660 0.34 -49.12 -27.14
C ALA A 660 0.62 -47.74 -27.77
N GLN A 661 -0.08 -47.39 -28.85
CA GLN A 661 -0.01 -46.05 -29.46
C GLN A 661 -0.46 -44.96 -28.47
N MET A 662 -1.64 -45.10 -27.87
CA MET A 662 -2.17 -44.17 -26.86
C MET A 662 -1.20 -43.98 -25.70
N GLY A 663 -0.69 -45.09 -25.14
CA GLY A 663 0.28 -45.08 -24.06
C GLY A 663 1.58 -44.35 -24.45
N ALA A 664 2.15 -44.64 -25.63
CA ALA A 664 3.37 -44.02 -26.11
C ALA A 664 3.20 -42.50 -26.29
N VAL A 665 2.08 -42.07 -26.88
CA VAL A 665 1.76 -40.65 -27.10
C VAL A 665 1.62 -39.90 -25.77
N CYS A 666 0.80 -40.43 -24.85
CA CYS A 666 0.57 -39.78 -23.56
C CYS A 666 1.82 -39.76 -22.69
N LEU A 667 2.57 -40.85 -22.61
CA LEU A 667 3.82 -40.92 -21.84
C LEU A 667 4.87 -39.94 -22.37
N THR A 668 5.00 -39.81 -23.69
CA THR A 668 5.95 -38.88 -24.29
C THR A 668 5.57 -37.44 -23.98
N GLY A 669 4.29 -37.07 -24.15
CA GLY A 669 3.79 -35.73 -23.82
C GLY A 669 3.98 -35.41 -22.33
N ALA A 670 3.53 -36.27 -21.44
CA ALA A 670 3.66 -36.10 -19.99
C ALA A 670 5.13 -35.99 -19.55
N SER A 671 6.04 -36.76 -20.16
CA SER A 671 7.47 -36.67 -19.87
C SER A 671 8.05 -35.31 -20.27
N ILE A 672 7.68 -34.78 -21.45
CA ILE A 672 8.12 -33.45 -21.89
C ILE A 672 7.61 -32.37 -20.92
N GLY A 673 6.32 -32.42 -20.58
CA GLY A 673 5.72 -31.51 -19.60
C GLY A 673 6.43 -31.55 -18.25
N GLY A 674 6.69 -32.75 -17.73
CA GLY A 674 7.41 -32.95 -16.47
C GLY A 674 8.85 -32.41 -16.51
N VAL A 675 9.58 -32.61 -17.61
CA VAL A 675 10.94 -32.05 -17.77
C VAL A 675 10.91 -30.52 -17.80
N MET A 676 9.97 -29.92 -18.54
CA MET A 676 9.80 -28.46 -18.59
C MET A 676 9.46 -27.90 -17.20
N ALA A 677 8.49 -28.53 -16.52
CA ALA A 677 8.08 -28.15 -15.18
C ALA A 677 9.19 -28.27 -14.13
N LYS A 678 10.09 -29.25 -14.25
CA LYS A 678 11.22 -29.43 -13.31
C LYS A 678 12.32 -28.38 -13.49
N ARG A 679 12.54 -27.89 -14.72
CA ARG A 679 13.63 -26.95 -15.05
C ARG A 679 13.26 -25.47 -14.85
N MET A 680 11.98 -25.15 -14.76
CA MET A 680 11.47 -23.79 -14.58
C MET A 680 11.84 -23.20 -13.20
N GLU A 681 12.24 -21.92 -13.18
CA GLU A 681 12.30 -21.07 -11.98
C GLU A 681 10.90 -20.55 -11.61
N VAL A 682 10.62 -20.37 -10.32
CA VAL A 682 9.27 -19.93 -9.85
C VAL A 682 8.92 -18.52 -10.36
N THR A 683 9.92 -17.67 -10.59
CA THR A 683 9.75 -16.34 -11.20
C THR A 683 9.20 -16.42 -12.62
N ASP A 684 9.42 -17.53 -13.32
CA ASP A 684 8.99 -17.77 -14.70
C ASP A 684 7.62 -18.45 -14.81
N LEU A 685 6.93 -18.64 -13.68
CA LEU A 685 5.63 -19.27 -13.63
C LEU A 685 4.56 -18.59 -14.51
N PRO A 686 4.44 -17.24 -14.56
CA PRO A 686 3.38 -16.59 -15.34
C PRO A 686 3.44 -16.93 -16.84
N GLN A 687 4.63 -16.92 -17.44
CA GLN A 687 4.77 -17.24 -18.86
C GLN A 687 4.53 -18.74 -19.13
N MET A 688 4.92 -19.63 -18.21
CA MET A 688 4.68 -21.07 -18.38
C MET A 688 3.20 -21.43 -18.27
N VAL A 689 2.48 -20.77 -17.38
CA VAL A 689 1.01 -20.86 -17.29
C VAL A 689 0.37 -20.41 -18.60
N ALA A 690 0.79 -19.27 -19.16
CA ALA A 690 0.31 -18.82 -20.47
C ALA A 690 0.63 -19.84 -21.58
N LEU A 691 1.83 -20.41 -21.60
CA LEU A 691 2.18 -21.43 -22.58
C LEU A 691 1.28 -22.68 -22.48
N PHE A 692 0.98 -23.16 -21.28
CA PHE A 692 0.10 -24.32 -21.10
C PHE A 692 -1.34 -24.06 -21.54
N HIS A 693 -1.91 -22.86 -21.30
CA HIS A 693 -3.23 -22.51 -21.86
C HIS A 693 -3.24 -22.58 -23.39
N SER A 694 -2.14 -22.18 -24.04
CA SER A 694 -2.05 -22.25 -25.50
C SER A 694 -2.19 -23.70 -25.99
N LEU A 695 -1.61 -24.67 -25.28
CA LEU A 695 -1.71 -26.09 -25.63
C LEU A 695 -3.14 -26.62 -25.49
N VAL A 696 -3.90 -26.15 -24.48
CA VAL A 696 -5.33 -26.48 -24.33
C VAL A 696 -6.13 -25.93 -25.52
N GLY A 697 -5.92 -24.65 -25.86
CA GLY A 697 -6.62 -24.02 -26.98
C GLY A 697 -6.35 -24.72 -28.32
N ALA A 698 -5.09 -25.12 -28.55
CA ALA A 698 -4.72 -25.90 -29.73
C ALA A 698 -5.37 -27.30 -29.73
N ALA A 699 -5.38 -28.00 -28.59
CA ALA A 699 -6.03 -29.30 -28.47
C ALA A 699 -7.53 -29.22 -28.78
N ALA A 700 -8.20 -28.16 -28.32
CA ALA A 700 -9.62 -27.94 -28.58
C ALA A 700 -9.92 -27.73 -30.07
N VAL A 701 -9.15 -26.87 -30.74
CA VAL A 701 -9.29 -26.67 -32.20
C VAL A 701 -9.09 -27.99 -32.94
N ILE A 702 -8.02 -28.72 -32.61
CA ILE A 702 -7.68 -29.99 -33.25
C ILE A 702 -8.80 -31.02 -33.04
N THR A 703 -9.33 -31.14 -31.83
CA THR A 703 -10.40 -32.09 -31.47
C THR A 703 -11.71 -31.73 -32.18
N CYS A 704 -12.08 -30.44 -32.25
CA CYS A 704 -13.28 -30.00 -32.96
C CYS A 704 -13.20 -30.29 -34.46
N VAL A 705 -12.07 -29.98 -35.10
CA VAL A 705 -11.86 -30.26 -36.54
C VAL A 705 -11.83 -31.76 -36.81
N ALA A 706 -11.15 -32.53 -35.97
CA ALA A 706 -11.07 -33.99 -36.12
C ALA A 706 -12.44 -34.67 -35.96
N THR A 707 -13.22 -34.26 -34.95
CA THR A 707 -14.58 -34.77 -34.72
C THR A 707 -15.50 -34.42 -35.89
N TYR A 708 -15.42 -33.20 -36.41
CA TYR A 708 -16.18 -32.81 -37.60
C TYR A 708 -15.84 -33.72 -38.79
N ILE A 709 -14.56 -33.96 -39.09
CA ILE A 709 -14.16 -34.85 -40.19
C ILE A 709 -14.68 -36.28 -39.97
N HIS A 710 -14.64 -36.77 -38.73
CA HIS A 710 -15.08 -38.10 -38.37
C HIS A 710 -16.60 -38.29 -38.54
N GLU A 711 -17.40 -37.32 -38.08
CA GLU A 711 -18.87 -37.43 -38.03
C GLU A 711 -19.60 -37.00 -39.30
N GLN A 712 -18.88 -36.42 -40.25
CA GLN A 712 -19.45 -35.93 -41.51
C GLN A 712 -20.30 -36.93 -42.30
N PRO A 713 -19.89 -38.21 -42.46
CA PRO A 713 -20.73 -39.21 -43.10
C PRO A 713 -22.07 -39.42 -42.38
N HIS A 714 -22.11 -39.20 -41.06
CA HIS A 714 -23.31 -39.40 -40.23
C HIS A 714 -24.25 -38.19 -40.23
N PHE A 715 -23.79 -36.99 -40.58
CA PHE A 715 -24.66 -35.80 -40.65
C PHE A 715 -25.74 -35.91 -41.75
N ALA A 716 -25.48 -36.67 -42.81
CA ALA A 716 -26.45 -36.92 -43.87
C ALA A 716 -27.44 -38.06 -43.53
N ALA A 717 -27.09 -38.92 -42.57
CA ALA A 717 -27.85 -40.12 -42.21
C ALA A 717 -28.60 -40.01 -40.86
N GLY A 718 -28.26 -39.02 -40.04
CA GLY A 718 -28.80 -38.83 -38.68
C GLY A 718 -29.86 -37.74 -38.55
N ASP A 719 -30.28 -37.48 -37.30
CA ASP A 719 -31.18 -36.38 -36.96
C ASP A 719 -30.51 -35.02 -37.26
N THR A 720 -31.15 -34.24 -38.15
CA THR A 720 -30.68 -32.92 -38.57
C THR A 720 -30.51 -31.97 -37.39
N ALA A 721 -31.33 -32.07 -36.34
CA ALA A 721 -31.21 -31.22 -35.16
C ALA A 721 -29.95 -31.53 -34.35
N ALA A 722 -29.66 -32.82 -34.13
CA ALA A 722 -28.45 -33.27 -33.44
C ALA A 722 -27.17 -32.96 -34.24
N ALA A 723 -27.21 -33.12 -35.58
CA ALA A 723 -26.10 -32.75 -36.45
C ALA A 723 -25.81 -31.24 -36.40
N ASN A 724 -26.85 -30.40 -36.39
CA ASN A 724 -26.70 -28.96 -36.26
C ASN A 724 -26.14 -28.54 -34.90
N LEU A 725 -26.52 -29.23 -33.81
CA LEU A 725 -25.93 -29.01 -32.49
C LEU A 725 -24.42 -29.30 -32.51
N LEU A 726 -24.01 -30.47 -33.01
CA LEU A 726 -22.60 -30.85 -33.06
C LEU A 726 -21.78 -29.86 -33.89
N LYS A 727 -22.28 -29.46 -35.07
CA LYS A 727 -21.66 -28.40 -35.90
C LYS A 727 -21.53 -27.07 -35.16
N THR A 728 -22.57 -26.66 -34.43
CA THR A 728 -22.57 -25.42 -33.65
C THR A 728 -21.53 -25.46 -32.53
N VAL A 729 -21.47 -26.56 -31.79
CA VAL A 729 -20.52 -26.74 -30.70
C VAL A 729 -19.08 -26.86 -31.22
N ALA A 730 -18.86 -27.54 -32.35
CA ALA A 730 -17.56 -27.61 -33.02
C ALA A 730 -17.07 -26.20 -33.46
N PHE A 731 -17.97 -25.34 -33.96
CA PHE A 731 -17.66 -23.94 -34.23
C PHE A 731 -17.24 -23.19 -32.96
N LEU A 732 -18.03 -23.30 -31.87
CA LEU A 732 -17.74 -22.61 -30.61
C LEU A 732 -16.39 -23.07 -30.01
N GLY A 733 -16.13 -24.37 -29.95
CA GLY A 733 -14.88 -24.92 -29.47
C GLY A 733 -13.68 -24.49 -30.32
N THR A 734 -13.83 -24.48 -31.66
CA THR A 734 -12.80 -23.99 -32.59
C THR A 734 -12.51 -22.51 -32.39
N TYR A 735 -13.55 -21.67 -32.26
CA TYR A 735 -13.40 -20.24 -32.05
C TYR A 735 -12.74 -19.92 -30.71
N ILE A 736 -13.24 -20.48 -29.60
CA ILE A 736 -12.69 -20.24 -28.26
C ILE A 736 -11.26 -20.78 -28.18
N GLY A 737 -11.01 -21.97 -28.72
CA GLY A 737 -9.69 -22.59 -28.76
C GLY A 737 -8.68 -21.77 -29.57
N GLY A 738 -9.08 -21.25 -30.73
CA GLY A 738 -8.23 -20.41 -31.57
C GLY A 738 -7.81 -19.09 -30.90
N VAL A 739 -8.77 -18.40 -30.26
CA VAL A 739 -8.46 -17.19 -29.46
C VAL A 739 -7.52 -17.53 -28.31
N THR A 740 -7.79 -18.63 -27.60
CA THR A 740 -6.99 -19.08 -26.45
C THR A 740 -5.57 -19.42 -26.85
N PHE A 741 -5.40 -20.14 -27.95
CA PHE A 741 -4.10 -20.56 -28.47
C PHE A 741 -3.20 -19.36 -28.73
N THR A 742 -3.60 -18.48 -29.65
CA THR A 742 -2.73 -17.37 -30.07
C THR A 742 -2.66 -16.24 -29.05
N GLY A 743 -3.76 -15.96 -28.33
CA GLY A 743 -3.75 -14.98 -27.25
C GLY A 743 -2.76 -15.36 -26.16
N SER A 744 -2.72 -16.64 -25.78
CA SER A 744 -1.79 -17.12 -24.75
C SER A 744 -0.34 -17.13 -25.24
N LEU A 745 -0.08 -17.39 -26.52
CA LEU A 745 1.26 -17.24 -27.12
C LEU A 745 1.76 -15.79 -27.12
N VAL A 746 0.88 -14.82 -27.39
CA VAL A 746 1.24 -13.39 -27.29
C VAL A 746 1.50 -12.99 -25.83
N ALA A 747 0.68 -13.47 -24.89
CA ALA A 747 0.89 -13.25 -23.46
C ALA A 747 2.24 -13.82 -23.00
N PHE A 748 2.55 -15.07 -23.38
CA PHE A 748 3.87 -15.69 -23.17
C PHE A 748 4.99 -14.82 -23.74
N GLY A 749 4.90 -14.40 -24.99
CA GLY A 749 5.91 -13.58 -25.66
C GLY A 749 6.16 -12.24 -24.95
N LYS A 750 5.11 -11.58 -24.45
CA LYS A 750 5.23 -10.33 -23.69
C LYS A 750 5.81 -10.52 -22.29
N LEU A 751 5.44 -11.59 -21.59
CA LEU A 751 5.96 -11.88 -20.24
C LEU A 751 7.43 -12.31 -20.27
N GLN A 752 7.80 -13.10 -21.28
CA GLN A 752 9.17 -13.55 -21.52
C GLN A 752 10.09 -12.43 -22.03
N GLY A 753 9.53 -11.30 -22.49
CA GLY A 753 10.29 -10.20 -23.09
C GLY A 753 10.70 -10.43 -24.54
N LEU A 754 10.14 -11.44 -25.20
CA LEU A 754 10.31 -11.66 -26.66
C LEU A 754 9.54 -10.60 -27.48
N LEU A 755 8.43 -10.10 -26.92
CA LEU A 755 7.62 -9.01 -27.46
C LEU A 755 7.70 -7.79 -26.52
N LYS A 756 7.55 -6.59 -27.10
CA LYS A 756 7.46 -5.36 -26.30
C LYS A 756 6.26 -5.40 -25.36
N SER A 757 6.46 -5.00 -24.11
CA SER A 757 5.41 -4.97 -23.08
C SER A 757 4.38 -3.85 -23.29
N GLU A 758 4.69 -2.84 -24.09
CA GLU A 758 3.77 -1.76 -24.43
C GLU A 758 2.54 -2.29 -25.22
N PRO A 759 1.37 -1.64 -25.08
CA PRO A 759 0.19 -1.98 -25.88
C PRO A 759 0.41 -1.61 -27.35
N LEU A 760 0.22 -2.56 -28.27
CA LEU A 760 0.28 -2.30 -29.71
C LEU A 760 -1.06 -1.76 -30.21
N MET A 761 -1.10 -0.46 -30.53
CA MET A 761 -2.32 0.24 -30.94
C MET A 761 -2.46 0.28 -32.46
N LEU A 762 -3.23 -0.66 -33.03
CA LEU A 762 -3.56 -0.63 -34.47
C LEU A 762 -4.64 0.43 -34.78
N PRO A 763 -4.53 1.18 -35.89
CA PRO A 763 -5.59 2.08 -36.35
C PRO A 763 -6.91 1.32 -36.55
N GLY A 764 -8.01 1.79 -35.95
CA GLY A 764 -9.33 1.16 -36.10
C GLY A 764 -9.46 -0.23 -35.47
N ARG A 765 -8.62 -0.61 -34.49
CA ARG A 765 -8.59 -1.96 -33.88
C ARG A 765 -9.96 -2.52 -33.47
N ASN A 766 -10.85 -1.68 -32.95
CA ASN A 766 -12.16 -2.13 -32.46
C ASN A 766 -13.06 -2.56 -33.63
N ALA A 767 -13.01 -1.81 -34.74
CA ALA A 767 -13.72 -2.19 -35.97
C ALA A 767 -13.12 -3.47 -36.58
N LEU A 768 -11.80 -3.63 -36.55
CA LEU A 768 -11.13 -4.85 -37.00
C LEU A 768 -11.53 -6.07 -36.17
N ASN A 769 -11.55 -5.95 -34.84
CA ASN A 769 -11.94 -7.05 -33.96
C ASN A 769 -13.44 -7.37 -34.09
N ALA A 770 -14.29 -6.35 -34.20
CA ALA A 770 -15.73 -6.53 -34.43
C ALA A 770 -16.02 -7.21 -35.78
N SER A 771 -15.28 -6.85 -36.85
CA SER A 771 -15.44 -7.47 -38.16
C SER A 771 -14.97 -8.91 -38.18
N MET A 772 -13.83 -9.24 -37.53
CA MET A 772 -13.37 -10.62 -37.38
C MET A 772 -14.34 -11.47 -36.57
N PHE A 773 -14.94 -10.91 -35.52
CA PHE A 773 -15.99 -11.60 -34.76
C PHE A 773 -17.23 -11.86 -35.63
N GLY A 774 -17.73 -10.84 -36.34
CA GLY A 774 -18.87 -10.99 -37.26
C GLY A 774 -18.60 -12.00 -38.38
N ALA A 775 -17.41 -11.98 -38.98
CA ALA A 775 -16.99 -12.95 -40.00
C ALA A 775 -16.87 -14.37 -39.44
N SER A 776 -16.45 -14.51 -38.18
CA SER A 776 -16.43 -15.81 -37.49
C SER A 776 -17.85 -16.33 -37.29
N LEU A 777 -18.78 -15.50 -36.81
CA LEU A 777 -20.20 -15.88 -36.68
C LEU A 777 -20.83 -16.26 -38.03
N ALA A 778 -20.52 -15.53 -39.10
CA ALA A 778 -20.96 -15.88 -40.44
C ALA A 778 -20.40 -17.23 -40.90
N SER A 779 -19.14 -17.54 -40.55
CA SER A 779 -18.53 -18.85 -40.81
C SER A 779 -19.23 -19.96 -40.02
N GLY A 780 -19.60 -19.72 -38.76
CA GLY A 780 -20.42 -20.65 -37.96
C GLY A 780 -21.80 -20.89 -38.58
N GLY A 781 -22.46 -19.82 -39.05
CA GLY A 781 -23.72 -19.94 -39.79
C GLY A 781 -23.58 -20.74 -41.09
N ALA A 782 -22.50 -20.52 -41.84
CA ALA A 782 -22.20 -21.30 -43.05
C ALA A 782 -21.92 -22.77 -42.74
N LEU A 783 -21.23 -23.08 -41.63
CA LEU A 783 -20.97 -24.45 -41.19
C LEU A 783 -22.26 -25.23 -40.92
N VAL A 784 -23.25 -24.59 -40.30
CA VAL A 784 -24.56 -25.19 -40.02
C VAL A 784 -25.38 -25.31 -41.31
N ALA A 785 -25.42 -24.25 -42.12
CA ALA A 785 -26.26 -24.17 -43.32
C ALA A 785 -25.79 -25.06 -44.48
N LEU A 786 -24.47 -25.26 -44.63
CA LEU A 786 -23.90 -25.99 -45.75
C LEU A 786 -23.65 -27.46 -45.37
N PRO A 787 -24.13 -28.43 -46.17
CA PRO A 787 -24.01 -29.85 -45.85
C PRO A 787 -22.68 -30.46 -46.30
N GLU A 788 -21.95 -29.86 -47.23
CA GLU A 788 -20.76 -30.47 -47.81
C GLU A 788 -19.54 -30.42 -46.88
N MET A 789 -18.75 -31.49 -46.89
CA MET A 789 -17.48 -31.56 -46.15
C MET A 789 -16.55 -30.40 -46.49
N SER A 790 -16.37 -30.09 -47.78
CA SER A 790 -15.44 -29.06 -48.25
C SER A 790 -15.83 -27.66 -47.78
N SER A 791 -17.12 -27.33 -47.84
CA SER A 791 -17.64 -26.02 -47.44
C SER A 791 -17.56 -25.83 -45.92
N GLY A 792 -17.90 -26.84 -45.13
CA GLY A 792 -17.79 -26.71 -43.69
C GLY A 792 -16.36 -26.86 -43.15
N LEU A 793 -15.46 -27.61 -43.80
CA LEU A 793 -14.02 -27.53 -43.48
C LEU A 793 -13.45 -26.16 -43.79
N ALA A 794 -13.86 -25.54 -44.91
CA ALA A 794 -13.48 -24.16 -45.22
C ALA A 794 -14.02 -23.19 -44.15
N ALA A 795 -15.24 -23.39 -43.66
CA ALA A 795 -15.82 -22.59 -42.58
C ALA A 795 -15.09 -22.77 -41.24
N LEU A 796 -14.69 -23.98 -40.87
CA LEU A 796 -13.88 -24.25 -39.67
C LEU A 796 -12.45 -23.70 -39.80
N ALA A 797 -11.85 -23.80 -40.99
CA ALA A 797 -10.55 -23.22 -41.27
C ALA A 797 -10.59 -21.68 -41.21
N ALA A 798 -11.64 -21.07 -41.77
CA ALA A 798 -11.90 -19.64 -41.66
C ALA A 798 -12.10 -19.22 -40.21
N THR A 799 -12.91 -19.96 -39.44
CA THR A 799 -13.10 -19.74 -38.01
C THR A 799 -11.79 -19.81 -37.24
N THR A 800 -10.97 -20.84 -37.50
CA THR A 800 -9.65 -21.02 -36.87
C THR A 800 -8.73 -19.85 -37.19
N GLY A 801 -8.64 -19.43 -38.45
CA GLY A 801 -7.82 -18.30 -38.88
C GLY A 801 -8.27 -16.98 -38.26
N LEU A 802 -9.56 -16.67 -38.32
CA LEU A 802 -10.14 -15.43 -37.80
C LEU A 802 -10.00 -15.34 -36.27
N SER A 803 -10.35 -16.41 -35.55
CA SER A 803 -10.19 -16.47 -34.09
C SER A 803 -8.73 -16.38 -33.66
N SER A 804 -7.81 -17.04 -34.37
CA SER A 804 -6.38 -16.98 -34.13
C SER A 804 -5.83 -15.57 -34.33
N VAL A 805 -6.18 -14.90 -35.43
CA VAL A 805 -5.76 -13.51 -35.66
C VAL A 805 -6.37 -12.59 -34.59
N MET A 806 -7.64 -12.79 -34.23
CA MET A 806 -8.30 -12.01 -33.19
C MET A 806 -7.65 -12.19 -31.80
N GLY A 807 -7.22 -13.41 -31.45
CA GLY A 807 -6.45 -13.67 -30.23
C GLY A 807 -5.14 -12.88 -30.18
N VAL A 808 -4.44 -12.77 -31.33
CA VAL A 808 -3.24 -11.94 -31.47
C VAL A 808 -3.59 -10.45 -31.31
N THR A 809 -4.57 -9.93 -32.05
CA THR A 809 -4.88 -8.50 -32.07
C THR A 809 -5.40 -8.00 -30.72
N LEU A 810 -6.26 -8.77 -30.04
CA LEU A 810 -6.77 -8.43 -28.71
C LEU A 810 -5.63 -8.43 -27.68
N THR A 811 -4.84 -9.50 -27.62
CA THR A 811 -3.81 -9.63 -26.57
C THR A 811 -2.62 -8.69 -26.80
N ALA A 812 -2.25 -8.43 -28.06
CA ALA A 812 -1.17 -7.50 -28.39
C ALA A 812 -1.51 -6.05 -28.01
N ALA A 813 -2.80 -5.68 -28.01
CA ALA A 813 -3.27 -4.35 -27.62
C ALA A 813 -3.28 -4.11 -26.10
N ILE A 814 -2.97 -5.12 -25.29
CA ILE A 814 -2.97 -5.03 -23.83
C ILE A 814 -1.55 -4.80 -23.31
N GLY A 815 -1.40 -3.86 -22.38
CA GLY A 815 -0.11 -3.53 -21.78
C GLY A 815 0.39 -4.61 -20.82
N GLY A 816 1.71 -4.66 -20.59
CA GLY A 816 2.33 -5.65 -19.72
C GLY A 816 1.86 -5.60 -18.26
N ALA A 817 1.42 -4.44 -17.78
CA ALA A 817 0.85 -4.27 -16.44
C ALA A 817 -0.49 -5.02 -16.25
N ASP A 818 -1.30 -5.07 -17.31
CA ASP A 818 -2.62 -5.71 -17.31
C ASP A 818 -2.56 -7.18 -17.75
N MET A 819 -1.39 -7.66 -18.16
CA MET A 819 -1.18 -9.03 -18.62
C MET A 819 -1.69 -10.10 -17.64
N PRO A 820 -1.58 -9.95 -16.30
CA PRO A 820 -2.13 -10.94 -15.36
C PRO A 820 -3.64 -11.19 -15.57
N VAL A 821 -4.41 -10.14 -15.87
CA VAL A 821 -5.86 -10.25 -16.17
C VAL A 821 -6.08 -11.05 -17.46
N VAL A 822 -5.25 -10.83 -18.47
CA VAL A 822 -5.35 -11.56 -19.73
C VAL A 822 -5.10 -13.05 -19.53
N ILE A 823 -4.11 -13.41 -18.71
CA ILE A 823 -3.81 -14.80 -18.38
C ILE A 823 -5.02 -15.49 -17.73
N THR A 824 -5.72 -14.82 -16.81
CA THR A 824 -6.90 -15.39 -16.14
C THR A 824 -8.12 -15.47 -17.06
N VAL A 825 -8.30 -14.52 -17.98
CA VAL A 825 -9.35 -14.57 -19.01
C VAL A 825 -9.12 -15.74 -19.97
N LEU A 826 -7.89 -15.92 -20.43
CA LEU A 826 -7.53 -17.04 -21.32
C LEU A 826 -7.60 -18.39 -20.60
N ASN A 827 -7.31 -18.43 -19.29
CA ASN A 827 -7.60 -19.62 -18.47
C ASN A 827 -9.10 -19.93 -18.48
N SER A 828 -9.96 -18.92 -18.30
CA SER A 828 -11.42 -19.10 -18.38
C SER A 828 -11.84 -19.67 -19.74
N TYR A 829 -11.30 -19.13 -20.83
CA TYR A 829 -11.59 -19.61 -22.19
C TYR A 829 -11.14 -21.05 -22.41
N SER A 830 -10.01 -21.46 -21.84
CA SER A 830 -9.57 -22.87 -21.88
C SER A 830 -10.60 -23.82 -21.25
N GLY A 831 -11.27 -23.40 -20.16
CA GLY A 831 -12.35 -24.15 -19.53
C GLY A 831 -13.63 -24.21 -20.37
N TRP A 832 -14.02 -23.09 -20.99
CA TRP A 832 -15.20 -23.06 -21.86
C TRP A 832 -14.99 -23.82 -23.17
N ALA A 833 -13.77 -23.85 -23.71
CA ALA A 833 -13.40 -24.71 -24.84
C ALA A 833 -13.57 -26.20 -24.47
N LEU A 834 -13.15 -26.58 -23.27
CA LEU A 834 -13.35 -27.94 -22.76
C LEU A 834 -14.84 -28.28 -22.54
N CYS A 835 -15.68 -27.31 -22.13
CA CYS A 835 -17.13 -27.51 -22.11
C CYS A 835 -17.67 -27.77 -23.52
N ALA A 836 -17.21 -27.02 -24.53
CA ALA A 836 -17.61 -27.25 -25.91
C ALA A 836 -17.22 -28.66 -26.37
N GLU A 837 -15.99 -29.12 -26.08
CA GLU A 837 -15.62 -30.51 -26.35
C GLU A 837 -16.52 -31.52 -25.61
N GLY A 838 -16.87 -31.24 -24.34
CA GLY A 838 -17.78 -32.08 -23.55
C GLY A 838 -19.18 -32.18 -24.15
N PHE A 839 -19.76 -31.07 -24.62
CA PHE A 839 -21.04 -31.07 -25.34
C PHE A 839 -20.94 -31.79 -26.69
N MET A 840 -19.80 -31.67 -27.39
CA MET A 840 -19.59 -32.27 -28.70
C MET A 840 -19.44 -33.79 -28.62
N LEU A 841 -18.78 -34.30 -27.57
CA LEU A 841 -18.45 -35.72 -27.37
C LEU A 841 -19.40 -36.41 -26.38
N ASP A 842 -20.48 -35.74 -25.98
CA ASP A 842 -21.44 -36.21 -24.96
C ASP A 842 -20.74 -36.71 -23.66
N ASN A 843 -19.78 -35.92 -23.17
CA ASN A 843 -18.90 -36.32 -22.06
C ASN A 843 -19.08 -35.43 -20.81
N ASN A 844 -19.73 -36.01 -19.79
CA ASN A 844 -20.00 -35.34 -18.51
C ASN A 844 -18.72 -34.87 -17.80
N LEU A 845 -17.65 -35.65 -17.81
CA LEU A 845 -16.40 -35.30 -17.11
C LEU A 845 -15.79 -34.03 -17.71
N MET A 846 -15.71 -33.94 -19.03
CA MET A 846 -15.16 -32.78 -19.72
C MET A 846 -16.00 -31.53 -19.45
N THR A 847 -17.32 -31.66 -19.46
CA THR A 847 -18.26 -30.57 -19.14
C THR A 847 -18.11 -30.08 -17.71
N VAL A 848 -18.05 -31.00 -16.72
CA VAL A 848 -17.87 -30.63 -15.30
C VAL A 848 -16.54 -29.92 -15.12
N VAL A 849 -15.44 -30.53 -15.58
CA VAL A 849 -14.09 -29.99 -15.44
C VAL A 849 -13.94 -28.65 -16.15
N GLY A 850 -14.48 -28.52 -17.36
CA GLY A 850 -14.49 -27.28 -18.13
C GLY A 850 -15.21 -26.16 -17.40
N ALA A 851 -16.38 -26.44 -16.81
CA ALA A 851 -17.15 -25.45 -16.07
C ALA A 851 -16.42 -24.96 -14.81
N LEU A 852 -15.70 -25.85 -14.12
CA LEU A 852 -14.86 -25.51 -12.96
C LEU A 852 -13.72 -24.56 -13.36
N ILE A 853 -12.99 -24.89 -14.43
CA ILE A 853 -11.86 -24.09 -14.93
C ILE A 853 -12.36 -22.74 -15.47
N GLY A 854 -13.45 -22.76 -16.24
CA GLY A 854 -14.09 -21.58 -16.81
C GLY A 854 -14.50 -20.59 -15.72
N SER A 855 -15.18 -21.08 -14.69
CA SER A 855 -15.60 -20.28 -13.53
C SER A 855 -14.39 -19.75 -12.76
N SER A 856 -13.35 -20.57 -12.58
CA SER A 856 -12.10 -20.18 -11.89
C SER A 856 -11.41 -19.00 -12.56
N GLY A 857 -11.16 -19.10 -13.87
CA GLY A 857 -10.54 -18.02 -14.63
C GLY A 857 -11.39 -16.73 -14.62
N ALA A 858 -12.71 -16.86 -14.70
CA ALA A 858 -13.62 -15.70 -14.68
C ALA A 858 -13.58 -14.97 -13.34
N ILE A 859 -13.63 -15.70 -12.22
CA ILE A 859 -13.58 -15.11 -10.86
C ILE A 859 -12.23 -14.46 -10.61
N LEU A 860 -11.12 -15.11 -10.96
CA LEU A 860 -9.79 -14.51 -10.80
C LEU A 860 -9.64 -13.24 -11.64
N SER A 861 -10.17 -13.23 -12.86
CA SER A 861 -10.20 -12.03 -13.70
C SER A 861 -10.99 -10.89 -13.03
N TYR A 862 -12.15 -11.21 -12.45
CA TYR A 862 -12.96 -10.24 -11.72
C TYR A 862 -12.23 -9.68 -10.48
N ILE A 863 -11.61 -10.55 -9.67
CA ILE A 863 -10.87 -10.14 -8.46
C ILE A 863 -9.73 -9.19 -8.85
N MET A 864 -8.98 -9.51 -9.91
CA MET A 864 -7.90 -8.64 -10.40
C MET A 864 -8.42 -7.30 -10.92
N CYS A 865 -9.48 -7.31 -11.75
CA CYS A 865 -10.12 -6.08 -12.24
C CYS A 865 -10.59 -5.18 -11.09
N LYS A 866 -11.27 -5.76 -10.09
CA LYS A 866 -11.74 -5.04 -8.90
C LYS A 866 -10.58 -4.46 -8.08
N ALA A 867 -9.52 -5.22 -7.87
CA ALA A 867 -8.32 -4.77 -7.15
C ALA A 867 -7.54 -3.64 -7.88
N MET A 868 -7.74 -3.49 -9.19
CA MET A 868 -7.17 -2.38 -9.97
C MET A 868 -8.14 -1.20 -10.16
N ASN A 869 -9.38 -1.32 -9.66
CA ASN A 869 -10.49 -0.41 -9.98
C ASN A 869 -10.71 -0.18 -11.50
N ARG A 870 -10.58 -1.25 -12.29
CA ARG A 870 -10.81 -1.23 -13.76
C ARG A 870 -11.85 -2.29 -14.13
N SER A 871 -12.71 -1.97 -15.09
CA SER A 871 -13.66 -2.95 -15.64
C SER A 871 -12.96 -3.90 -16.63
N LEU A 872 -13.45 -5.13 -16.75
CA LEU A 872 -12.91 -6.10 -17.71
C LEU A 872 -12.94 -5.59 -19.16
N PRO A 873 -14.00 -4.92 -19.65
CA PRO A 873 -13.99 -4.29 -20.98
C PRO A 873 -12.90 -3.22 -21.13
N ASN A 874 -12.65 -2.41 -20.09
CA ASN A 874 -11.59 -1.40 -20.15
C ASN A 874 -10.20 -2.05 -20.26
N VAL A 875 -9.98 -3.19 -19.60
CA VAL A 875 -8.71 -3.91 -19.69
C VAL A 875 -8.53 -4.55 -21.08
N ILE A 876 -9.53 -5.28 -21.58
CA ILE A 876 -9.43 -6.02 -22.85
C ILE A 876 -9.43 -5.09 -24.08
N PHE A 877 -10.26 -4.05 -24.08
CA PHE A 877 -10.37 -3.11 -25.20
C PHE A 877 -9.48 -1.87 -25.06
N GLY A 878 -8.62 -1.82 -24.03
CA GLY A 878 -7.60 -0.79 -23.83
C GLY A 878 -8.15 0.60 -23.59
N GLY A 879 -9.06 0.74 -22.61
CA GLY A 879 -9.56 2.02 -22.10
C GLY A 879 -8.56 2.72 -21.17
N TYR A 880 -8.54 4.05 -21.22
CA TYR A 880 -7.67 4.92 -20.42
C TYR A 880 -8.27 5.19 -19.03
N GLY A 881 -7.48 5.02 -17.96
CA GLY A 881 -7.89 5.33 -16.57
C GLY A 881 -8.66 4.22 -15.82
N THR A 882 -8.97 4.50 -14.56
CA THR A 882 -9.89 3.72 -13.72
C THR A 882 -11.35 4.09 -13.96
N SER A 883 -12.26 3.29 -13.40
CA SER A 883 -13.71 3.59 -13.44
C SER A 883 -14.08 4.90 -12.75
N SER A 884 -13.23 5.40 -11.85
CA SER A 884 -13.45 6.60 -11.03
C SER A 884 -12.67 7.82 -11.53
N TYR A 885 -11.98 7.73 -12.66
CA TYR A 885 -11.20 8.83 -13.23
C TYR A 885 -12.10 9.97 -13.73
N ALA A 886 -11.93 11.17 -13.17
CA ALA A 886 -12.79 12.32 -13.47
C ALA A 886 -12.42 13.10 -14.76
N GLY A 887 -11.39 12.68 -15.51
CA GLY A 887 -11.05 13.29 -16.81
C GLY A 887 -10.16 14.55 -16.76
N GLY A 888 -9.76 15.00 -15.56
CA GLY A 888 -8.93 16.21 -15.38
C GLY A 888 -7.41 15.95 -15.39
N LYS A 889 -6.64 17.03 -15.26
CA LYS A 889 -5.17 16.94 -15.08
C LYS A 889 -4.89 16.44 -13.66
N ALA A 890 -4.00 15.45 -13.53
CA ALA A 890 -3.56 14.94 -12.24
C ALA A 890 -2.94 16.06 -11.38
N MET A 891 -3.06 15.93 -10.06
CA MET A 891 -2.52 16.86 -9.09
C MET A 891 -1.00 17.00 -9.26
N GLU A 892 -0.51 18.23 -9.28
CA GLU A 892 0.93 18.50 -9.38
C GLU A 892 1.61 18.25 -8.04
N ILE A 893 2.68 17.44 -8.05
CA ILE A 893 3.40 17.11 -6.82
C ILE A 893 4.36 18.25 -6.47
N THR A 894 4.11 18.89 -5.34
CA THR A 894 4.98 19.93 -4.77
C THR A 894 5.74 19.40 -3.56
N GLY A 895 7.07 19.46 -3.57
CA GLY A 895 7.91 19.07 -2.43
C GLY A 895 9.26 18.50 -2.83
N THR A 896 10.13 18.29 -1.84
CA THR A 896 11.42 17.60 -2.01
C THR A 896 11.37 16.27 -1.27
N HIS A 897 11.91 15.21 -1.86
CA HIS A 897 12.06 13.93 -1.18
C HIS A 897 13.21 13.99 -0.17
N THR A 898 13.13 13.16 0.87
CA THR A 898 14.21 12.97 1.83
C THR A 898 14.92 11.66 1.54
N GLU A 899 16.25 11.66 1.47
CA GLU A 899 17.06 10.45 1.23
C GLU A 899 17.74 9.96 2.52
N VAL A 900 17.87 8.65 2.67
CA VAL A 900 18.48 7.99 3.83
C VAL A 900 19.48 6.92 3.38
N ASN A 901 20.42 6.56 4.25
CA ASN A 901 21.38 5.47 4.03
C ASN A 901 20.98 4.18 4.75
N VAL A 902 21.71 3.09 4.46
CA VAL A 902 21.45 1.76 5.02
C VAL A 902 21.64 1.74 6.55
N ASP A 903 22.64 2.45 7.08
CA ASP A 903 22.96 2.44 8.52
C ASP A 903 21.79 2.97 9.35
N GLN A 904 21.21 4.09 8.93
CA GLN A 904 20.09 4.71 9.65
C GLN A 904 18.81 3.87 9.58
N VAL A 905 18.54 3.21 8.43
CA VAL A 905 17.39 2.31 8.31
C VAL A 905 17.58 1.05 9.16
N ALA A 906 18.80 0.53 9.26
CA ALA A 906 19.10 -0.61 10.14
C ALA A 906 18.88 -0.26 11.62
N ASP A 907 19.31 0.94 12.05
CA ASP A 907 19.06 1.43 13.41
C ASP A 907 17.56 1.54 13.72
N TRP A 908 16.76 2.07 12.80
CA TRP A 908 15.31 2.10 12.97
C TRP A 908 14.68 0.70 12.99
N ALA A 909 15.15 -0.22 12.14
CA ALA A 909 14.62 -1.57 12.08
C ALA A 909 14.88 -2.37 13.38
N VAL A 910 16.01 -2.13 14.03
CA VAL A 910 16.36 -2.76 15.32
C VAL A 910 15.57 -2.15 16.48
N ASN A 911 15.34 -0.84 16.47
CA ASN A 911 14.62 -0.14 17.54
C ASN A 911 13.08 -0.19 17.40
N ALA A 912 12.55 -0.64 16.26
CA ALA A 912 11.12 -0.78 16.02
C ALA A 912 10.52 -1.97 16.78
N ARG A 913 9.26 -1.85 17.22
CA ARG A 913 8.50 -2.97 17.79
C ARG A 913 7.64 -3.64 16.73
N ASN A 914 6.97 -2.84 15.90
CA ASN A 914 6.11 -3.29 14.81
C ASN A 914 6.68 -2.84 13.45
N VAL A 915 6.99 -3.81 12.59
CA VAL A 915 7.48 -3.58 11.24
C VAL A 915 6.54 -4.24 10.23
N ILE A 916 6.09 -3.48 9.23
CA ILE A 916 5.37 -4.02 8.08
C ILE A 916 6.23 -3.90 6.83
N ILE A 917 6.32 -4.96 6.05
CA ILE A 917 7.02 -4.97 4.77
C ILE A 917 5.98 -5.08 3.66
N THR A 918 5.99 -4.12 2.72
CA THR A 918 5.09 -4.14 1.55
C THR A 918 5.92 -4.39 0.29
N PRO A 919 6.09 -5.65 -0.13
CA PRO A 919 6.88 -5.98 -1.29
C PRO A 919 6.11 -5.73 -2.59
N GLY A 920 6.83 -5.34 -3.63
CA GLY A 920 6.34 -5.30 -5.00
C GLY A 920 7.17 -6.18 -5.93
N TYR A 921 6.81 -6.20 -7.21
CA TYR A 921 7.50 -7.02 -8.21
C TYR A 921 9.00 -6.69 -8.33
N GLY A 922 9.41 -5.45 -8.01
CA GLY A 922 10.82 -5.05 -8.01
C GLY A 922 11.69 -5.84 -7.03
N LEU A 923 11.14 -6.33 -5.91
CA LEU A 923 11.83 -7.23 -4.98
C LEU A 923 12.28 -8.50 -5.70
N CYS A 924 11.35 -9.13 -6.43
CA CYS A 924 11.53 -10.43 -7.04
C CYS A 924 12.43 -10.37 -8.26
N VAL A 925 12.31 -9.30 -9.06
CA VAL A 925 13.21 -9.05 -10.20
C VAL A 925 14.67 -8.97 -9.76
N ALA A 926 14.94 -8.38 -8.59
CA ALA A 926 16.27 -8.29 -8.04
C ALA A 926 16.73 -9.57 -7.31
N LYS A 927 15.87 -10.59 -7.19
CA LYS A 927 16.07 -11.77 -6.32
C LYS A 927 16.37 -11.37 -4.86
N ALA A 928 15.74 -10.30 -4.36
CA ALA A 928 15.96 -9.73 -3.03
C ALA A 928 15.14 -10.40 -1.92
N GLN A 929 14.21 -11.29 -2.25
CA GLN A 929 13.38 -12.00 -1.29
C GLN A 929 14.18 -12.87 -0.31
N TYR A 930 15.32 -13.43 -0.73
CA TYR A 930 16.17 -14.29 0.10
C TYR A 930 16.84 -13.54 1.26
N PRO A 931 17.62 -12.46 1.02
CA PRO A 931 18.20 -11.70 2.13
C PRO A 931 17.13 -11.02 2.99
N LEU A 932 15.98 -10.66 2.40
CA LEU A 932 14.85 -10.12 3.14
C LEU A 932 14.25 -11.16 4.12
N ALA A 933 14.06 -12.42 3.69
CA ALA A 933 13.56 -13.49 4.55
C ALA A 933 14.51 -13.77 5.73
N GLU A 934 15.83 -13.72 5.49
CA GLU A 934 16.83 -13.85 6.54
C GLU A 934 16.79 -12.66 7.53
N LEU A 935 16.66 -11.43 7.01
CA LEU A 935 16.50 -10.22 7.83
C LEU A 935 15.26 -10.31 8.72
N VAL A 936 14.12 -10.73 8.16
CA VAL A 936 12.87 -10.93 8.90
C VAL A 936 13.05 -11.98 10.00
N THR A 937 13.72 -13.09 9.69
CA THR A 937 13.99 -14.17 10.65
C THR A 937 14.83 -13.64 11.82
N LEU A 938 15.87 -12.85 11.52
CA LEU A 938 16.75 -12.25 12.53
C LEU A 938 16.01 -11.27 13.44
N LEU A 939 15.22 -10.36 12.86
CA LEU A 939 14.42 -9.39 13.62
C LEU A 939 13.38 -10.08 14.51
N ARG A 940 12.67 -11.09 13.98
CA ARG A 940 11.69 -11.86 14.75
C ARG A 940 12.33 -12.64 15.90
N LYS A 941 13.53 -13.19 15.71
CA LYS A 941 14.30 -13.87 16.78
C LYS A 941 14.61 -12.93 17.95
N LYS A 942 14.69 -11.62 17.71
CA LYS A 942 14.95 -10.59 18.73
C LYS A 942 13.66 -9.95 19.26
N GLY A 943 12.49 -10.48 18.90
CA GLY A 943 11.20 -10.06 19.44
C GLY A 943 10.48 -8.94 18.67
N VAL A 944 11.01 -8.52 17.52
CA VAL A 944 10.33 -7.55 16.64
C VAL A 944 9.17 -8.23 15.93
N ASN A 945 7.98 -7.62 15.97
CA ASN A 945 6.81 -8.10 15.24
C ASN A 945 6.89 -7.67 13.77
N VAL A 946 7.40 -8.56 12.92
CA VAL A 946 7.57 -8.31 11.47
C VAL A 946 6.54 -9.08 10.66
N ARG A 947 5.78 -8.36 9.83
CA ARG A 947 4.70 -8.90 8.99
C ARG A 947 4.80 -8.37 7.56
N PHE A 948 4.27 -9.11 6.60
CA PHE A 948 4.18 -8.72 5.20
C PHE A 948 2.75 -8.30 4.84
N GLY A 949 2.61 -7.19 4.14
CA GLY A 949 1.34 -6.75 3.53
C GLY A 949 1.38 -6.93 2.02
N ILE A 950 0.55 -7.83 1.50
CA ILE A 950 0.49 -8.18 0.08
C ILE A 950 -0.70 -7.49 -0.58
N HIS A 951 -0.43 -6.74 -1.64
CA HIS A 951 -1.47 -6.19 -2.48
C HIS A 951 -1.95 -7.25 -3.50
N PRO A 952 -3.27 -7.43 -3.74
CA PRO A 952 -3.78 -8.53 -4.57
C PRO A 952 -3.19 -8.61 -5.99
N VAL A 953 -2.88 -7.46 -6.59
CA VAL A 953 -2.29 -7.36 -7.95
C VAL A 953 -0.77 -7.14 -7.95
N ALA A 954 -0.10 -7.24 -6.80
CA ALA A 954 1.35 -7.11 -6.77
C ALA A 954 2.01 -8.37 -7.35
N GLY A 955 2.71 -8.21 -8.48
CA GLY A 955 3.35 -9.28 -9.22
C GLY A 955 2.98 -9.27 -10.70
N ARG A 956 3.25 -10.37 -11.39
CA ARG A 956 2.84 -10.63 -12.79
C ARG A 956 1.81 -11.75 -12.93
N MET A 957 1.32 -12.29 -11.81
CA MET A 957 0.29 -13.32 -11.74
C MET A 957 -0.41 -13.24 -10.37
N PRO A 958 -1.72 -13.57 -10.26
CA PRO A 958 -2.43 -13.53 -8.99
C PRO A 958 -1.77 -14.43 -7.93
N GLY A 959 -1.39 -13.87 -6.77
CA GLY A 959 -0.75 -14.61 -5.68
C GLY A 959 0.74 -14.96 -5.91
N GLN A 960 1.38 -14.40 -6.93
CA GLN A 960 2.78 -14.73 -7.26
C GLN A 960 3.74 -14.36 -6.12
N LEU A 961 3.53 -13.21 -5.47
CA LEU A 961 4.38 -12.78 -4.36
C LEU A 961 4.31 -13.73 -3.17
N ASN A 962 3.14 -14.29 -2.85
CA ASN A 962 2.99 -15.24 -1.75
C ASN A 962 3.86 -16.49 -2.00
N VAL A 963 3.88 -17.00 -3.23
CA VAL A 963 4.71 -18.17 -3.61
C VAL A 963 6.19 -17.83 -3.55
N LEU A 964 6.60 -16.65 -4.04
CA LEU A 964 8.01 -16.23 -4.03
C LEU A 964 8.55 -15.96 -2.62
N LEU A 965 7.70 -15.47 -1.71
CA LEU A 965 8.06 -15.32 -0.30
C LEU A 965 8.13 -16.69 0.38
N ALA A 966 7.21 -17.61 0.08
CA ALA A 966 7.25 -18.99 0.57
C ALA A 966 8.52 -19.72 0.08
N GLU A 967 8.91 -19.54 -1.19
CA GLU A 967 10.18 -20.04 -1.75
C GLU A 967 11.40 -19.50 -0.98
N ALA A 968 11.37 -18.24 -0.57
CA ALA A 968 12.41 -17.62 0.24
C ALA A 968 12.42 -18.10 1.71
N GLY A 969 11.45 -18.94 2.12
CA GLY A 969 11.34 -19.47 3.47
C GLY A 969 10.54 -18.59 4.43
N VAL A 970 9.78 -17.61 3.93
CA VAL A 970 8.90 -16.78 4.77
C VAL A 970 7.67 -17.61 5.19
N PRO A 971 7.39 -17.75 6.50
CA PRO A 971 6.19 -18.44 6.97
C PRO A 971 4.91 -17.73 6.50
N TYR A 972 3.93 -18.50 6.01
CA TYR A 972 2.69 -17.93 5.47
C TYR A 972 1.81 -17.21 6.51
N ASP A 973 2.01 -17.45 7.80
CA ASP A 973 1.23 -16.85 8.89
C ASP A 973 1.58 -15.39 9.18
N ILE A 974 2.72 -14.92 8.67
CA ILE A 974 3.11 -13.50 8.72
C ILE A 974 2.94 -12.80 7.38
N VAL A 975 2.35 -13.47 6.38
CA VAL A 975 2.05 -12.91 5.07
C VAL A 975 0.55 -12.66 5.00
N LEU A 976 0.17 -11.39 5.15
CA LEU A 976 -1.22 -10.94 5.25
C LEU A 976 -1.64 -10.25 3.96
N GLU A 977 -2.91 -10.43 3.59
CA GLU A 977 -3.50 -9.74 2.47
C GLU A 977 -3.85 -8.29 2.85
N MET A 978 -3.98 -7.42 1.84
CA MET A 978 -4.22 -5.98 2.02
C MET A 978 -5.41 -5.67 2.96
N ASP A 979 -6.52 -6.38 2.81
CA ASP A 979 -7.72 -6.16 3.64
C ASP A 979 -7.51 -6.55 5.11
N GLU A 980 -6.59 -7.49 5.36
CA GLU A 980 -6.26 -7.99 6.70
C GLU A 980 -5.28 -7.06 7.43
N ILE A 981 -4.43 -6.31 6.72
CA ILE A 981 -3.33 -5.55 7.32
C ILE A 981 -3.53 -4.03 7.29
N ASN A 982 -4.44 -3.51 6.45
CA ASN A 982 -4.56 -2.07 6.22
C ASN A 982 -4.93 -1.25 7.48
N HIS A 983 -5.63 -1.85 8.44
CA HIS A 983 -6.02 -1.20 9.69
C HIS A 983 -4.88 -1.08 10.71
N ASP A 984 -3.76 -1.80 10.50
CA ASP A 984 -2.63 -1.85 11.42
C ASP A 984 -1.55 -0.80 11.14
N PHE A 985 -1.59 -0.15 9.97
CA PHE A 985 -0.59 0.86 9.59
C PHE A 985 -0.45 2.00 10.61
N PRO A 986 -1.52 2.58 11.21
CA PRO A 986 -1.41 3.61 12.24
C PRO A 986 -0.61 3.21 13.50
N GLU A 987 -0.61 1.92 13.83
CA GLU A 987 0.10 1.37 15.01
C GLU A 987 1.51 0.85 14.67
N THR A 988 1.94 0.99 13.41
CA THR A 988 3.21 0.46 12.91
C THR A 988 4.33 1.49 13.02
N ASP A 989 5.46 1.08 13.59
CA ASP A 989 6.61 1.96 13.81
C ASP A 989 7.40 2.21 12.52
N LEU A 990 7.60 1.16 11.72
CA LEU A 990 8.38 1.21 10.49
C LEU A 990 7.71 0.40 9.38
N VAL A 991 7.57 1.02 8.21
CA VAL A 991 7.13 0.33 6.99
C VAL A 991 8.26 0.30 5.97
N LEU A 992 8.60 -0.89 5.49
CA LEU A 992 9.58 -1.08 4.40
C LEU A 992 8.83 -1.37 3.09
N VAL A 993 8.79 -0.37 2.20
CA VAL A 993 8.22 -0.50 0.86
C VAL A 993 9.34 -0.92 -0.10
N ILE A 994 9.33 -2.18 -0.57
CA ILE A 994 10.45 -2.72 -1.35
C ILE A 994 9.98 -3.07 -2.77
N GLY A 995 10.38 -2.24 -3.74
CA GLY A 995 10.08 -2.49 -5.15
C GLY A 995 8.58 -2.40 -5.51
N ALA A 996 7.78 -1.73 -4.69
CA ALA A 996 6.39 -1.38 -4.96
C ALA A 996 6.26 0.13 -5.26
N ASN A 997 5.26 0.50 -6.06
CA ASN A 997 4.95 1.91 -6.35
C ASN A 997 3.44 2.15 -6.37
N ASP A 998 2.75 1.64 -7.40
CA ASP A 998 1.32 1.93 -7.62
C ASP A 998 0.45 1.39 -6.47
N THR A 999 0.81 0.23 -5.91
CA THR A 999 0.08 -0.44 -4.82
C THR A 999 0.17 0.25 -3.45
N VAL A 1000 0.97 1.31 -3.34
CA VAL A 1000 1.15 2.12 -2.12
C VAL A 1000 0.92 3.62 -2.40
N ASN A 1001 0.39 3.96 -3.57
CA ASN A 1001 0.30 5.34 -4.04
C ASN A 1001 -0.94 6.04 -3.47
N SER A 1002 -0.73 7.10 -2.67
CA SER A 1002 -1.83 7.84 -2.03
C SER A 1002 -2.71 8.62 -3.02
N ALA A 1003 -2.23 8.88 -4.23
CA ALA A 1003 -3.02 9.52 -5.28
C ALA A 1003 -4.28 8.72 -5.65
N ALA A 1004 -4.31 7.42 -5.37
CA ALA A 1004 -5.51 6.61 -5.58
C ALA A 1004 -6.69 7.04 -4.68
N GLU A 1005 -6.41 7.60 -3.50
CA GLU A 1005 -7.42 8.10 -2.56
C GLU A 1005 -7.51 9.63 -2.52
N GLU A 1006 -6.39 10.33 -2.75
CA GLU A 1006 -6.27 11.78 -2.59
C GLU A 1006 -6.57 12.58 -3.88
N ASP A 1007 -6.43 11.96 -5.07
CA ASP A 1007 -6.59 12.65 -6.36
C ASP A 1007 -7.62 11.96 -7.28
N PRO A 1008 -8.83 12.53 -7.46
CA PRO A 1008 -9.85 11.98 -8.36
C PRO A 1008 -9.45 12.05 -9.85
N ASN A 1009 -8.42 12.83 -10.21
CA ASN A 1009 -7.87 12.92 -11.55
C ASN A 1009 -6.64 12.02 -11.74
N SER A 1010 -6.29 11.19 -10.76
CA SER A 1010 -5.23 10.19 -10.93
C SER A 1010 -5.68 9.05 -11.86
N ILE A 1011 -4.77 8.52 -12.66
CA ILE A 1011 -5.06 7.36 -13.52
C ILE A 1011 -5.40 6.09 -12.73
N ILE A 1012 -5.07 6.08 -11.43
CA ILE A 1012 -5.33 5.00 -10.46
C ILE A 1012 -6.39 5.42 -9.42
N ALA A 1013 -7.15 6.50 -9.65
CA ALA A 1013 -8.18 6.96 -8.72
C ALA A 1013 -9.16 5.84 -8.34
N GLY A 1014 -9.42 5.68 -7.05
CA GLY A 1014 -10.29 4.65 -6.47
C GLY A 1014 -9.70 3.24 -6.42
N MET A 1015 -8.45 3.03 -6.87
CA MET A 1015 -7.74 1.77 -6.65
C MET A 1015 -7.52 1.56 -5.14
N PRO A 1016 -7.96 0.43 -4.55
CA PRO A 1016 -7.57 0.08 -3.20
C PRO A 1016 -6.04 -0.03 -3.13
N VAL A 1017 -5.40 0.53 -2.11
CA VAL A 1017 -3.95 0.51 -1.94
C VAL A 1017 -3.56 0.19 -0.49
N LEU A 1018 -2.31 -0.23 -0.28
CA LEU A 1018 -1.74 -0.36 1.06
C LEU A 1018 -1.43 1.05 1.61
N ARG A 1019 -2.10 1.44 2.69
CA ARG A 1019 -2.05 2.80 3.27
C ARG A 1019 -0.81 3.04 4.12
N VAL A 1020 0.36 2.81 3.52
CA VAL A 1020 1.66 2.85 4.20
C VAL A 1020 1.96 4.20 4.85
N TRP A 1021 1.45 5.30 4.28
CA TRP A 1021 1.67 6.66 4.78
C TRP A 1021 1.01 6.93 6.14
N ASN A 1022 0.15 6.03 6.64
CA ASN A 1022 -0.42 6.15 7.97
C ASN A 1022 0.53 5.66 9.08
N SER A 1023 1.66 5.04 8.75
CA SER A 1023 2.66 4.60 9.74
C SER A 1023 3.52 5.75 10.26
N LYS A 1024 4.26 5.50 11.34
CA LYS A 1024 5.16 6.50 11.93
C LYS A 1024 6.33 6.85 10.99
N GLN A 1025 6.93 5.85 10.36
CA GLN A 1025 8.03 6.00 9.40
C GLN A 1025 7.85 5.06 8.21
N VAL A 1026 8.10 5.55 7.00
CA VAL A 1026 8.09 4.77 5.75
C VAL A 1026 9.46 4.88 5.08
N VAL A 1027 10.01 3.73 4.70
CA VAL A 1027 11.24 3.66 3.90
C VAL A 1027 10.91 3.03 2.56
N VAL A 1028 11.14 3.78 1.47
CA VAL A 1028 10.91 3.31 0.11
C VAL A 1028 12.23 2.91 -0.54
N VAL A 1029 12.36 1.63 -0.86
CA VAL A 1029 13.53 1.05 -1.54
C VAL A 1029 13.29 0.96 -3.03
N LYS A 1030 13.99 1.79 -3.81
CA LYS A 1030 13.90 1.81 -5.28
C LYS A 1030 15.19 2.33 -5.93
N ARG A 1031 15.40 2.04 -7.21
CA ARG A 1031 16.63 2.43 -7.93
C ARG A 1031 16.76 3.94 -8.17
N THR A 1032 15.66 4.59 -8.57
CA THR A 1032 15.58 6.02 -8.91
C THR A 1032 14.20 6.54 -8.56
N LEU A 1033 13.96 7.85 -8.61
CA LEU A 1033 12.63 8.44 -8.43
C LEU A 1033 11.65 8.21 -9.59
N GLY A 1034 12.00 7.39 -10.59
CA GLY A 1034 11.15 7.10 -11.75
C GLY A 1034 9.79 6.48 -11.41
N VAL A 1035 8.87 6.58 -12.38
CA VAL A 1035 7.48 6.15 -12.26
C VAL A 1035 7.29 4.63 -12.22
N GLY A 1036 6.10 4.20 -11.77
CA GLY A 1036 5.65 2.81 -11.71
C GLY A 1036 5.09 2.29 -13.03
N TYR A 1037 4.25 1.26 -12.96
CA TYR A 1037 3.60 0.69 -14.15
C TYR A 1037 2.53 1.62 -14.71
N ALA A 1038 1.79 2.29 -13.82
CA ALA A 1038 0.79 3.29 -14.20
C ALA A 1038 1.38 4.58 -14.77
N ALA A 1039 2.71 4.72 -14.78
CA ALA A 1039 3.44 5.91 -15.23
C ALA A 1039 3.02 7.22 -14.53
N VAL A 1040 2.59 7.12 -13.26
CA VAL A 1040 2.21 8.25 -12.40
C VAL A 1040 3.20 8.40 -11.26
N ASP A 1041 3.50 9.65 -10.91
CA ASP A 1041 4.34 9.97 -9.75
C ASP A 1041 3.61 9.62 -8.44
N ASN A 1042 4.38 9.36 -7.39
CA ASN A 1042 3.82 8.91 -6.12
C ASN A 1042 3.97 10.01 -5.05
N PRO A 1043 2.87 10.63 -4.59
CA PRO A 1043 2.93 11.67 -3.57
C PRO A 1043 3.56 11.22 -2.26
N ILE A 1044 3.53 9.91 -1.93
CA ILE A 1044 4.12 9.41 -0.68
C ILE A 1044 5.62 9.68 -0.59
N PHE A 1045 6.33 9.77 -1.72
CA PHE A 1045 7.79 10.03 -1.74
C PHE A 1045 8.16 11.41 -1.19
N PHE A 1046 7.17 12.30 -1.10
CA PHE A 1046 7.33 13.69 -0.68
C PHE A 1046 6.60 13.99 0.65
N LYS A 1047 6.01 12.97 1.29
CA LYS A 1047 5.40 13.10 2.63
C LYS A 1047 6.49 13.13 3.71
N GLU A 1048 6.24 13.86 4.79
CA GLU A 1048 7.22 14.13 5.85
C GLU A 1048 7.73 12.86 6.58
N ASN A 1049 6.88 11.84 6.70
CA ASN A 1049 7.21 10.56 7.35
C ASN A 1049 7.83 9.53 6.39
N THR A 1050 8.10 9.90 5.13
CA THR A 1050 8.68 9.01 4.13
C THR A 1050 10.11 9.41 3.81
N VAL A 1051 10.98 8.40 3.75
CA VAL A 1051 12.36 8.56 3.27
C VAL A 1051 12.67 7.56 2.17
N MET A 1052 13.55 7.96 1.26
CA MET A 1052 13.98 7.19 0.11
C MET A 1052 15.31 6.51 0.41
N LEU A 1053 15.35 5.18 0.31
CA LEU A 1053 16.60 4.42 0.30
C LEU A 1053 16.90 4.02 -1.15
N LEU A 1054 17.69 4.84 -1.84
CA LEU A 1054 17.93 4.67 -3.26
C LEU A 1054 19.00 3.60 -3.52
N GLY A 1055 18.67 2.64 -4.40
CA GLY A 1055 19.57 1.56 -4.77
C GLY A 1055 18.88 0.37 -5.41
N ASP A 1056 19.68 -0.57 -5.89
CA ASP A 1056 19.18 -1.89 -6.27
C ASP A 1056 18.61 -2.63 -5.04
N ALA A 1057 17.42 -3.21 -5.17
CA ALA A 1057 16.70 -3.79 -4.03
C ALA A 1057 17.50 -4.91 -3.34
N LYS A 1058 18.25 -5.73 -4.10
CA LYS A 1058 19.06 -6.78 -3.52
C LYS A 1058 20.23 -6.21 -2.73
N LYS A 1059 20.95 -5.24 -3.30
CA LYS A 1059 22.05 -4.56 -2.58
C LYS A 1059 21.58 -3.90 -1.29
N MET A 1060 20.41 -3.25 -1.32
CA MET A 1060 19.85 -2.61 -0.12
C MET A 1060 19.44 -3.64 0.93
N CYS A 1061 18.79 -4.74 0.54
CA CYS A 1061 18.43 -5.81 1.48
C CYS A 1061 19.66 -6.53 2.06
N ASP A 1062 20.68 -6.84 1.24
CA ASP A 1062 21.94 -7.44 1.69
C ASP A 1062 22.68 -6.50 2.66
N GLY A 1063 22.69 -5.19 2.38
CA GLY A 1063 23.26 -4.17 3.24
C GLY A 1063 22.55 -4.06 4.59
N LEU A 1064 21.21 -4.01 4.57
CA LEU A 1064 20.39 -3.99 5.79
C LEU A 1064 20.62 -5.24 6.64
N LEU A 1065 20.59 -6.43 6.02
CA LEU A 1065 20.88 -7.68 6.69
C LEU A 1065 22.26 -7.66 7.36
N SER A 1066 23.29 -7.22 6.65
CA SER A 1066 24.66 -7.15 7.16
C SER A 1066 24.76 -6.21 8.37
N LYS A 1067 24.09 -5.05 8.30
CA LYS A 1067 24.11 -4.06 9.39
C LYS A 1067 23.33 -4.50 10.62
N VAL A 1068 22.19 -5.16 10.43
CA VAL A 1068 21.42 -5.72 11.54
C VAL A 1068 22.17 -6.88 12.21
N LYS A 1069 22.90 -7.70 11.45
CA LYS A 1069 23.82 -8.71 12.00
C LYS A 1069 24.93 -8.10 12.84
N GLU A 1070 25.58 -7.06 12.32
CA GLU A 1070 26.62 -6.29 13.02
C GLU A 1070 26.09 -5.74 14.35
N TYR A 1071 24.88 -5.17 14.34
CA TYR A 1071 24.24 -4.63 15.55
C TYR A 1071 23.99 -5.70 16.62
N TYR A 1072 23.55 -6.90 16.22
CA TYR A 1072 23.24 -7.98 17.15
C TYR A 1072 24.42 -8.89 17.51
N GLY A 1073 25.61 -8.65 16.92
CA GLY A 1073 26.80 -9.49 17.13
C GLY A 1073 26.70 -10.89 16.51
N ASP A 1074 25.78 -11.10 15.58
CA ASP A 1074 25.55 -12.37 14.87
C ASP A 1074 26.34 -12.35 13.54
N ASN A 1075 27.68 -12.36 13.60
CA ASN A 1075 28.58 -12.44 12.43
C ASN A 1075 28.78 -13.87 11.93
#